data_AF-A0A2N2YPN2-F1
#
_entry.id   AF-A0A2N2YPN2-F1
#
_cell.length_a   1.000
_cell.length_b   1.000
_cell.length_c   1.000
_cell.angle_alpha   90.00
_cell.angle_beta   90.00
_cell.angle_gamma   90.00
#
_symmetry.space_group_name_H-M   'P 1'
#
loop_
_entity.id
_entity.type
_entity.pdbx_description
1 polymer ?
#
loop_
_entity_poly.entity_id
_entity_poly.type
_entity_poly.pdbx_seq_one_letter_code
_entity_poly.pdbx_strand_id
1 'polypeptide(L)'
;MTHVSRNKLVYTVKDRCRVCYTCVRECPVKAIKIINGQAEVMGERCIACGNCVNVCSQGAKAFFEMKDAVSHLLASDEKAIAIVAPSFPAEFTEYDDYRIFVGMLKKLGFYRVVEVSFGADMVALEYKKLMSQRQEEGYISSDCPAVVAYVEQHHPKLIGSLAPIVSPMVAISRIVKKAYGEDVRVVFIGPCIAKKGESTEVDESITFTELRDLFNQSGINPTSIKPVDFDPPIAAKGAGFPISHGLLNTMGKSSDVTDCSVIVTDGKNNFKDAVKEFEKGNLRGKHLELLCCEGCIMGPGMSKGGSRFRRRSVISHYVSDKLAKIDEEVWAAQVKEFEIVDFSRKFTASEQVIQMPDESEISRVLLSLGKLKPADHLNCGACGYDNCREHAIAILNGLAESEMCLPYTIEKMHSTIADLNESNEKLANARLALRQSEKLANMGQLSAGIAHELNNPLGVITMYSNILKDEIATDDPMAKDLALIAEQAERCKKIVGGLLNFARKSQVNLLETNMVEFCRHSLDSVINPASVQIKMEAHVENPMAMIDRDQMMQVLTNLERNAVEAMPTGGTLTVSIEDTEEDIKITIADTGTGIAPENMEKIFTPFFTTKAIGKGTGMGLPLVYGIVKMHKGQIKVKSVNDPALGPTGTRFKITLPRQPQK
;
A
#
# COMPACT_ATOMS: atom_id res chain seq x y z
N MET A 1 -20.66 -17.23 -37.14
CA MET A 1 -19.65 -16.29 -36.62
C MET A 1 -20.05 -15.81 -35.24
N THR A 2 -19.12 -15.72 -34.31
CA THR A 2 -19.33 -15.23 -32.93
C THR A 2 -19.18 -13.72 -32.89
N HIS A 3 -20.29 -12.99 -33.09
CA HIS A 3 -20.27 -11.55 -32.84
C HIS A 3 -20.05 -11.32 -31.34
N VAL A 4 -18.92 -10.71 -30.98
CA VAL A 4 -18.57 -10.53 -29.57
C VAL A 4 -19.42 -9.40 -29.00
N SER A 5 -20.19 -9.72 -27.97
CA SER A 5 -20.96 -8.71 -27.23
C SER A 5 -20.03 -7.61 -26.71
N ARG A 6 -20.46 -6.34 -26.83
CA ARG A 6 -19.77 -5.15 -26.32
C ARG A 6 -19.21 -5.35 -24.90
N ASN A 7 -19.96 -6.03 -24.05
CA ASN A 7 -19.66 -6.24 -22.63
C ASN A 7 -18.44 -7.16 -22.40
N LYS A 8 -17.94 -7.85 -23.44
CA LYS A 8 -16.77 -8.74 -23.37
C LYS A 8 -15.56 -8.20 -24.12
N LEU A 9 -15.67 -7.03 -24.76
CA LEU A 9 -14.61 -6.51 -25.63
C LEU A 9 -13.36 -6.08 -24.88
N VAL A 10 -13.49 -5.54 -23.67
CA VAL A 10 -12.36 -5.04 -22.88
C VAL A 10 -12.29 -5.81 -21.57
N TYR A 11 -11.12 -6.35 -21.24
CA TYR A 11 -10.92 -7.18 -20.06
C TYR A 11 -9.58 -6.89 -19.36
N THR A 12 -9.36 -7.52 -18.21
CA THR A 12 -8.10 -7.40 -17.45
C THR A 12 -7.36 -8.72 -17.40
N VAL A 13 -6.10 -8.69 -17.81
CA VAL A 13 -5.11 -9.74 -17.53
C VAL A 13 -4.56 -9.49 -16.13
N LYS A 14 -5.07 -10.23 -15.14
CA LYS A 14 -4.84 -9.96 -13.70
C LYS A 14 -3.35 -9.96 -13.35
N ASP A 15 -2.59 -10.94 -13.85
CA ASP A 15 -1.16 -11.13 -13.53
C ASP A 15 -0.25 -9.97 -13.95
N ARG A 16 -0.68 -9.16 -14.92
CA ARG A 16 0.08 -7.99 -15.38
C ARG A 16 -0.26 -6.72 -14.59
N CYS A 17 -1.33 -6.72 -13.80
CA CYS A 17 -1.79 -5.52 -13.13
C CYS A 17 -0.91 -5.18 -11.92
N ARG A 18 -0.49 -3.92 -11.82
CA ARG A 18 0.28 -3.39 -10.68
C ARG A 18 -0.47 -2.30 -9.90
N VAL A 19 -1.80 -2.25 -10.05
CA VAL A 19 -2.69 -1.48 -9.17
C VAL A 19 -2.37 0.03 -9.11
N CYS A 20 -1.86 0.61 -10.21
CA CYS A 20 -1.55 2.05 -10.28
C CYS A 20 -2.78 2.97 -10.44
N TYR A 21 -3.98 2.39 -10.54
CA TYR A 21 -5.28 3.06 -10.72
C TYR A 21 -5.44 3.99 -11.93
N THR A 22 -4.43 4.15 -12.80
CA THR A 22 -4.54 4.98 -14.01
C THR A 22 -5.74 4.58 -14.86
N CYS A 23 -5.99 3.28 -15.04
CA CYS A 23 -7.16 2.82 -15.79
C CYS A 23 -8.50 3.28 -15.19
N VAL A 24 -8.63 3.33 -13.86
CA VAL A 24 -9.84 3.82 -13.15
C VAL A 24 -10.03 5.32 -13.39
N ARG A 25 -8.95 6.10 -13.25
CA ARG A 25 -8.94 7.54 -13.50
C ARG A 25 -9.32 7.90 -14.93
N GLU A 26 -8.82 7.12 -15.88
CA GLU A 26 -8.98 7.34 -17.32
C GLU A 26 -10.29 6.77 -17.87
N CYS A 27 -11.03 6.00 -17.07
CA CYS A 27 -12.31 5.45 -17.49
C CYS A 27 -13.43 6.51 -17.38
N PRO A 28 -14.07 6.91 -18.50
CA PRO A 28 -15.09 7.97 -18.49
C PRO A 28 -16.31 7.60 -17.63
N VAL A 29 -16.66 6.32 -17.61
CA VAL A 29 -17.87 5.79 -16.95
C VAL A 29 -17.58 5.10 -15.62
N LYS A 30 -16.31 5.08 -15.16
CA LYS A 30 -15.86 4.31 -13.99
C LYS A 30 -16.30 2.83 -14.04
N ALA A 31 -16.15 2.20 -15.21
CA ALA A 31 -16.46 0.78 -15.45
C ALA A 31 -15.36 -0.18 -14.95
N ILE A 32 -14.48 0.26 -14.05
CA ILE A 32 -13.38 -0.55 -13.51
C ILE A 32 -13.52 -0.54 -11.99
N LYS A 33 -13.77 -1.72 -11.43
CA LYS A 33 -13.85 -1.94 -9.98
C LYS A 33 -12.53 -2.47 -9.44
N ILE A 34 -12.24 -2.21 -8.17
CA ILE A 34 -11.14 -2.82 -7.44
C ILE A 34 -11.73 -3.84 -6.46
N ILE A 35 -11.27 -5.09 -6.52
CA ILE A 35 -11.64 -6.16 -5.59
C ILE A 35 -10.37 -6.86 -5.13
N ASN A 36 -10.16 -6.92 -3.82
CA ASN A 36 -8.97 -7.48 -3.18
C ASN A 36 -7.68 -6.89 -3.77
N GLY A 37 -7.64 -5.57 -3.96
CA GLY A 37 -6.52 -4.88 -4.59
C GLY A 37 -6.35 -5.12 -6.10
N GLN A 38 -7.25 -5.87 -6.76
CA GLN A 38 -7.14 -6.19 -8.17
C GLN A 38 -8.15 -5.41 -9.01
N ALA A 39 -7.68 -4.74 -10.06
CA ALA A 39 -8.55 -4.03 -10.99
C ALA A 39 -9.26 -5.00 -11.95
N GLU A 40 -10.57 -4.84 -12.12
CA GLU A 40 -11.43 -5.66 -12.99
C GLU A 40 -12.39 -4.78 -13.80
N VAL A 41 -12.58 -5.10 -15.09
CA VAL A 41 -13.51 -4.38 -15.97
C VAL A 41 -14.91 -4.93 -15.77
N MET A 42 -15.87 -4.06 -15.51
CA MET A 42 -17.30 -4.37 -15.45
C MET A 42 -17.89 -4.28 -16.86
N GLY A 43 -18.10 -5.43 -17.50
CA GLY A 43 -18.56 -5.50 -18.88
C GLY A 43 -19.86 -4.74 -19.15
N GLU A 44 -20.84 -4.88 -18.27
CA GLU A 44 -22.19 -4.28 -18.41
C GLU A 44 -22.16 -2.74 -18.40
N ARG A 45 -21.19 -2.16 -17.70
CA ARG A 45 -20.98 -0.71 -17.60
C ARG A 45 -19.98 -0.18 -18.62
N CYS A 46 -19.26 -1.08 -19.32
CA CYS A 46 -18.19 -0.68 -20.21
C CYS A 46 -18.77 -0.18 -21.55
N ILE A 47 -18.43 1.06 -21.92
CA ILE A 47 -18.75 1.62 -23.25
C ILE A 47 -17.74 1.21 -24.35
N ALA A 48 -16.84 0.26 -24.05
CA ALA A 48 -15.80 -0.25 -24.94
C ALA A 48 -14.87 0.80 -25.60
N CYS A 49 -14.77 2.01 -25.03
CA CYS A 49 -13.95 3.11 -25.57
C CYS A 49 -12.45 2.82 -25.64
N GLY A 50 -11.95 1.81 -24.92
CA GLY A 50 -10.55 1.40 -24.95
C GLY A 50 -9.54 2.34 -24.30
N ASN A 51 -9.95 3.47 -23.72
CA ASN A 51 -9.03 4.41 -23.06
C ASN A 51 -8.16 3.73 -21.99
N CYS A 52 -8.73 2.79 -21.23
CA CYS A 52 -7.99 2.03 -20.22
C CYS A 52 -6.90 1.13 -20.81
N VAL A 53 -7.04 0.66 -22.06
CA VAL A 53 -6.03 -0.11 -22.79
C VAL A 53 -4.86 0.79 -23.19
N ASN A 54 -5.17 1.98 -23.73
CA ASN A 54 -4.16 2.95 -24.16
C ASN A 54 -3.24 3.39 -23.04
N VAL A 55 -3.81 3.71 -21.87
CA VAL A 55 -3.08 4.26 -20.73
C VAL A 55 -2.42 3.20 -19.85
N CYS A 56 -2.67 1.91 -20.11
CA CYS A 56 -2.10 0.83 -19.30
C CYS A 56 -0.64 0.56 -19.71
N SER A 57 0.31 1.04 -18.90
CA SER A 57 1.74 0.81 -19.09
C SER A 57 2.14 -0.66 -18.99
N GLN A 58 1.41 -1.46 -18.22
CA GLN A 58 1.71 -2.87 -17.98
C GLN A 58 1.09 -3.82 -19.02
N GLY A 59 0.26 -3.31 -19.96
CA GLY A 59 -0.51 -4.17 -20.87
C GLY A 59 -1.47 -5.12 -20.14
N ALA A 60 -1.92 -4.74 -18.94
CA ALA A 60 -2.86 -5.49 -18.12
C ALA A 60 -4.32 -5.28 -18.57
N LYS A 61 -4.63 -4.13 -19.19
CA LYS A 61 -5.91 -3.90 -19.86
C LYS A 61 -5.75 -4.28 -21.32
N ALA A 62 -6.58 -5.23 -21.76
CA ALA A 62 -6.53 -5.81 -23.09
C ALA A 62 -7.93 -5.81 -23.70
N PHE A 63 -8.01 -6.14 -24.98
CA PHE A 63 -9.27 -6.28 -25.70
C PHE A 63 -9.33 -7.58 -26.48
N PHE A 64 -10.55 -7.99 -26.85
CA PHE A 64 -10.78 -9.22 -27.59
C PHE A 64 -10.27 -9.08 -29.03
N GLU A 65 -9.34 -9.95 -29.41
CA GLU A 65 -8.77 -9.98 -30.74
C GLU A 65 -9.63 -10.84 -31.67
N MET A 66 -9.89 -10.35 -32.89
CA MET A 66 -10.67 -10.99 -33.95
C MET A 66 -9.80 -11.30 -35.18
N LYS A 67 -8.48 -11.05 -35.12
CA LYS A 67 -7.54 -11.32 -36.22
C LYS A 67 -7.54 -12.78 -36.68
N ASP A 68 -7.71 -13.73 -35.77
CA ASP A 68 -7.78 -15.15 -36.12
C ASP A 68 -9.06 -15.48 -36.90
N ALA A 69 -10.20 -14.88 -36.53
CA ALA A 69 -11.45 -15.03 -37.26
C ALA A 69 -11.34 -14.49 -38.70
N VAL A 70 -10.69 -13.33 -38.88
CA VAL A 70 -10.39 -12.78 -40.20
C VAL A 70 -9.43 -13.67 -40.98
N SER A 71 -8.41 -14.24 -40.34
CA SER A 71 -7.48 -15.16 -41.00
C SER A 71 -8.18 -16.41 -41.53
N HIS A 72 -9.11 -16.98 -40.73
CA HIS A 72 -9.94 -18.09 -41.16
C HIS A 72 -10.88 -17.72 -42.31
N LEU A 73 -11.47 -16.52 -42.25
CA LEU A 73 -12.32 -16.01 -43.33
C LEU A 73 -11.54 -15.85 -44.64
N LEU A 74 -10.33 -15.29 -44.58
CA LEU A 74 -9.47 -15.10 -45.75
C LEU A 74 -8.92 -16.42 -46.34
N ALA A 75 -8.83 -17.47 -45.52
CA ALA A 75 -8.46 -18.81 -45.97
C ALA A 75 -9.64 -19.60 -46.57
N SER A 76 -10.87 -19.09 -46.45
CA SER A 76 -12.07 -19.70 -47.02
C SER A 76 -12.31 -19.26 -48.47
N ASP A 77 -13.23 -19.92 -49.16
CA ASP A 77 -13.67 -19.52 -50.52
C ASP A 77 -14.64 -18.33 -50.52
N GLU A 78 -14.94 -17.74 -49.35
CA GLU A 78 -15.85 -16.59 -49.24
C GLU A 78 -15.20 -15.30 -49.76
N LYS A 79 -15.98 -14.46 -50.44
CA LYS A 79 -15.50 -13.15 -50.95
C LYS A 79 -15.47 -12.12 -49.84
N ALA A 80 -14.33 -12.02 -49.15
CA ALA A 80 -14.11 -11.01 -48.13
C ALA A 80 -13.77 -9.63 -48.71
N ILE A 81 -14.50 -8.60 -48.31
CA ILE A 81 -14.27 -7.19 -48.65
C ILE A 81 -13.81 -6.45 -47.40
N ALA A 82 -12.63 -5.82 -47.48
CA ALA A 82 -12.13 -4.94 -46.42
C ALA A 82 -12.75 -3.55 -46.57
N ILE A 83 -13.41 -3.04 -45.53
CA ILE A 83 -13.81 -1.64 -45.41
C ILE A 83 -12.84 -0.92 -44.45
N VAL A 84 -12.05 0.02 -44.97
CA VAL A 84 -10.97 0.67 -44.23
C VAL A 84 -11.39 2.02 -43.69
N ALA A 85 -11.23 2.24 -42.38
CA ALA A 85 -11.54 3.51 -41.74
C ALA A 85 -10.66 4.65 -42.27
N PRO A 86 -11.19 5.89 -42.39
CA PRO A 86 -10.47 7.06 -42.93
C PRO A 86 -9.22 7.48 -42.15
N SER A 87 -9.01 6.91 -40.95
CA SER A 87 -7.86 7.20 -40.09
C SER A 87 -6.60 6.40 -40.44
N PHE A 88 -6.66 5.49 -41.43
CA PHE A 88 -5.52 4.67 -41.82
C PHE A 88 -4.25 5.48 -42.19
N PRO A 89 -4.30 6.67 -42.84
CA PRO A 89 -3.09 7.42 -43.14
C PRO A 89 -2.37 7.89 -41.86
N ALA A 90 -3.11 8.11 -40.78
CA ALA A 90 -2.55 8.48 -39.48
C ALA A 90 -1.90 7.29 -38.73
N GLU A 91 -2.24 6.06 -39.10
CA GLU A 91 -1.64 4.85 -38.54
C GLU A 91 -0.40 4.42 -39.34
N PHE A 92 -0.51 4.39 -40.66
CA PHE A 92 0.52 3.87 -41.56
C PHE A 92 1.34 5.00 -42.18
N THR A 93 1.90 5.84 -41.30
CA THR A 93 2.67 7.04 -41.69
C THR A 93 4.02 6.73 -42.34
N GLU A 94 4.45 5.48 -42.30
CA GLU A 94 5.67 4.97 -42.93
C GLU A 94 5.54 4.75 -44.44
N TYR A 95 4.32 4.85 -45.00
CA TYR A 95 4.08 4.71 -46.43
C TYR A 95 3.73 6.08 -47.04
N ASP A 96 4.60 6.59 -47.92
CA ASP A 96 4.36 7.85 -48.63
C ASP A 96 3.20 7.72 -49.63
N ASP A 97 2.99 6.52 -50.18
CA ASP A 97 1.90 6.21 -51.11
C ASP A 97 0.92 5.21 -50.48
N TYR A 98 -0.29 5.69 -50.16
CA TYR A 98 -1.34 4.88 -49.55
C TYR A 98 -1.76 3.67 -50.41
N ARG A 99 -1.51 3.72 -51.72
CA ARG A 99 -1.84 2.62 -52.64
C ARG A 99 -1.01 1.37 -52.36
N ILE A 100 0.15 1.51 -51.73
CA ILE A 100 0.94 0.37 -51.23
C ILE A 100 0.16 -0.35 -50.13
N PHE A 101 -0.43 0.39 -49.19
CA PHE A 101 -1.24 -0.17 -48.11
C PHE A 101 -2.46 -0.95 -48.65
N VAL A 102 -3.17 -0.40 -49.65
CA VAL A 102 -4.28 -1.10 -50.31
C VAL A 102 -3.80 -2.37 -51.03
N GLY A 103 -2.65 -2.29 -51.71
CA GLY A 103 -2.01 -3.46 -52.33
C GLY A 103 -1.65 -4.56 -51.31
N MET A 104 -1.24 -4.18 -50.09
CA MET A 104 -0.95 -5.13 -49.01
C MET A 104 -2.22 -5.87 -48.58
N LEU A 105 -3.36 -5.19 -48.47
CA LEU A 105 -4.65 -5.81 -48.15
C LEU A 105 -5.10 -6.79 -49.25
N LYS A 106 -4.94 -6.41 -50.52
CA LYS A 106 -5.20 -7.33 -51.65
C LYS A 106 -4.29 -8.55 -51.59
N LYS A 107 -3.00 -8.36 -51.27
CA LYS A 107 -2.03 -9.46 -51.13
C LYS A 107 -2.34 -10.37 -49.95
N LEU A 108 -2.95 -9.84 -48.89
CA LEU A 108 -3.40 -10.61 -47.72
C LEU A 108 -4.60 -11.53 -48.04
N GLY A 109 -5.33 -11.27 -49.13
CA GLY A 109 -6.40 -12.15 -49.62
C GLY A 109 -7.77 -11.47 -49.76
N PHE A 110 -7.89 -10.17 -49.47
CA PHE A 110 -9.17 -9.47 -49.65
C PHE A 110 -9.55 -9.36 -51.12
N TYR A 111 -10.78 -9.76 -51.45
CA TYR A 111 -11.35 -9.66 -52.80
C TYR A 111 -11.46 -8.20 -53.24
N ARG A 112 -11.98 -7.33 -52.37
CA ARG A 112 -12.05 -5.87 -52.57
C ARG A 112 -11.65 -5.10 -51.32
N VAL A 113 -11.19 -3.87 -51.52
CA VAL A 113 -10.80 -2.95 -50.47
C VAL A 113 -11.49 -1.61 -50.75
N VAL A 114 -12.46 -1.26 -49.92
CA VAL A 114 -13.30 -0.06 -50.06
C VAL A 114 -13.01 0.89 -48.90
N GLU A 115 -13.07 2.19 -49.15
CA GLU A 115 -12.85 3.19 -48.12
C GLU A 115 -14.15 3.54 -47.38
N VAL A 116 -14.14 3.50 -46.05
CA VAL A 116 -15.29 3.88 -45.19
C VAL A 116 -15.67 5.36 -45.38
N SER A 117 -14.76 6.17 -45.90
CA SER A 117 -14.97 7.60 -46.20
C SER A 117 -16.20 7.86 -47.07
N PHE A 118 -16.55 6.97 -48.00
CA PHE A 118 -17.75 7.16 -48.82
C PHE A 118 -19.03 6.99 -47.97
N GLY A 119 -19.02 6.04 -47.04
CA GLY A 119 -20.08 5.92 -46.03
C GLY A 119 -20.16 7.19 -45.16
N ALA A 120 -19.03 7.84 -44.89
CA ALA A 120 -19.01 9.11 -44.16
C ALA A 120 -19.58 10.28 -44.97
N ASP A 121 -19.35 10.32 -46.29
CA ASP A 121 -20.00 11.28 -47.18
C ASP A 121 -21.53 11.13 -47.14
N MET A 122 -22.04 9.89 -47.28
CA MET A 122 -23.48 9.60 -47.25
C MET A 122 -24.11 9.95 -45.90
N VAL A 123 -23.46 9.56 -44.79
CA VAL A 123 -23.92 9.89 -43.43
C VAL A 123 -23.94 11.40 -43.21
N ALA A 124 -22.92 12.14 -43.69
CA ALA A 124 -22.91 13.60 -43.57
C ALA A 124 -24.06 14.26 -44.35
N LEU A 125 -24.45 13.72 -45.51
CA LEU A 125 -25.63 14.20 -46.24
C LEU A 125 -26.92 13.98 -45.44
N GLU A 126 -27.06 12.84 -44.77
CA GLU A 126 -28.21 12.58 -43.89
C GLU A 126 -28.23 13.50 -42.66
N TYR A 127 -27.07 13.78 -42.05
CA TYR A 127 -26.98 14.80 -41.00
C TYR A 127 -27.37 16.18 -41.50
N LYS A 128 -26.92 16.56 -42.70
CA LYS A 128 -27.29 17.83 -43.32
C LYS A 128 -28.80 17.93 -43.54
N LYS A 129 -29.46 16.85 -43.99
CA LYS A 129 -30.92 16.76 -44.10
C LYS A 129 -31.57 16.91 -42.72
N LEU A 130 -31.11 16.15 -41.73
CA LEU A 130 -31.66 16.16 -40.37
C LEU A 130 -31.55 17.53 -39.68
N MET A 131 -30.41 18.20 -39.82
CA MET A 131 -30.14 19.50 -39.20
C MET A 131 -30.78 20.68 -39.94
N SER A 132 -31.24 20.48 -41.18
CA SER A 132 -32.03 21.49 -41.88
C SER A 132 -33.47 21.60 -41.35
N GLN A 133 -33.95 20.54 -40.68
CA GLN A 133 -35.26 20.52 -40.05
C GLN A 133 -35.16 21.23 -38.69
N ARG A 134 -35.88 22.36 -38.53
CA ARG A 134 -35.93 23.06 -37.24
C ARG A 134 -36.56 22.16 -36.18
N GLN A 135 -35.78 21.82 -35.15
CA GLN A 135 -36.27 21.15 -33.95
C GLN A 135 -35.87 21.94 -32.70
N GLU A 136 -36.68 21.80 -31.65
CA GLU A 136 -36.48 22.53 -30.39
C GLU A 136 -35.36 21.96 -29.51
N GLU A 137 -35.07 20.65 -29.58
CA GLU A 137 -34.18 19.98 -28.63
C GLU A 137 -32.74 19.78 -29.15
N GLY A 138 -32.52 19.73 -30.47
CA GLY A 138 -31.20 19.45 -31.05
C GLY A 138 -30.86 17.96 -31.06
N TYR A 139 -29.73 17.58 -31.69
CA TYR A 139 -29.33 16.18 -31.86
C TYR A 139 -27.91 15.92 -31.39
N ILE A 140 -27.67 14.73 -30.84
CA ILE A 140 -26.35 14.18 -30.52
C ILE A 140 -25.92 13.23 -31.65
N SER A 141 -24.73 13.45 -32.22
CA SER A 141 -24.14 12.59 -33.25
C SER A 141 -23.99 11.14 -32.76
N SER A 142 -24.24 10.17 -33.64
CA SER A 142 -24.27 8.73 -33.35
C SER A 142 -23.11 7.97 -34.00
N ASP A 143 -22.14 8.68 -34.58
CA ASP A 143 -21.00 8.11 -35.29
C ASP A 143 -20.01 7.39 -34.37
N CYS A 144 -19.87 7.92 -33.15
CA CYS A 144 -19.00 7.38 -32.11
C CYS A 144 -19.76 6.33 -31.27
N PRO A 145 -19.47 5.02 -31.42
CA PRO A 145 -20.20 3.97 -30.71
C PRO A 145 -20.05 4.07 -29.19
N ALA A 146 -18.93 4.60 -28.70
CA ALA A 146 -18.72 4.83 -27.27
C ALA A 146 -19.62 5.94 -26.71
N VAL A 147 -19.92 6.99 -27.49
CA VAL A 147 -20.86 8.06 -27.11
C VAL A 147 -22.28 7.52 -27.10
N VAL A 148 -22.66 6.74 -28.12
CA VAL A 148 -23.96 6.08 -28.14
C VAL A 148 -24.13 5.17 -26.92
N ALA A 149 -23.16 4.30 -26.65
CA ALA A 149 -23.19 3.42 -25.48
C ALA A 149 -23.29 4.21 -24.17
N TYR A 150 -22.61 5.35 -24.07
CA TYR A 150 -22.70 6.24 -22.92
C TYR A 150 -24.12 6.77 -22.70
N VAL A 151 -24.79 7.23 -23.77
CA VAL A 151 -26.18 7.70 -23.69
C VAL A 151 -27.14 6.55 -23.37
N GLU A 152 -27.02 5.41 -24.04
CA GLU A 152 -27.86 4.23 -23.80
C GLU A 152 -27.80 3.72 -22.35
N GLN A 153 -26.60 3.74 -21.75
CA GLN A 153 -26.33 3.15 -20.43
C GLN A 153 -26.48 4.16 -19.28
N HIS A 154 -26.11 5.43 -19.48
CA HIS A 154 -25.98 6.40 -18.39
C HIS A 154 -26.91 7.61 -18.51
N HIS A 155 -27.48 7.87 -19.69
CA HIS A 155 -28.41 8.98 -19.92
C HIS A 155 -29.61 8.55 -20.78
N PRO A 156 -30.38 7.52 -20.35
CA PRO A 156 -31.43 6.93 -21.18
C PRO A 156 -32.52 7.92 -21.60
N LYS A 157 -32.70 9.03 -20.85
CA LYS A 157 -33.61 10.12 -21.21
C LYS A 157 -33.23 10.82 -22.53
N LEU A 158 -31.95 10.81 -22.87
CA LEU A 158 -31.41 11.45 -24.09
C LEU A 158 -31.41 10.52 -25.32
N ILE A 159 -31.94 9.31 -25.22
CA ILE A 159 -32.00 8.39 -26.36
C ILE A 159 -32.78 8.98 -27.54
N GLY A 160 -33.86 9.72 -27.26
CA GLY A 160 -34.63 10.41 -28.30
C GLY A 160 -33.85 11.53 -28.99
N SER A 161 -32.80 12.06 -28.35
CA SER A 161 -31.93 13.10 -28.90
C SER A 161 -30.75 12.55 -29.69
N LEU A 162 -30.52 11.22 -29.69
CA LEU A 162 -29.51 10.63 -30.57
C LEU A 162 -29.99 10.69 -32.02
N ALA A 163 -29.13 11.18 -32.91
CA ALA A 163 -29.44 11.21 -34.34
C ALA A 163 -29.71 9.77 -34.84
N PRO A 164 -30.87 9.49 -35.45
CA PRO A 164 -31.28 8.14 -35.87
C PRO A 164 -30.57 7.70 -37.16
N ILE A 165 -29.27 7.96 -37.28
CA ILE A 165 -28.44 7.70 -38.45
C ILE A 165 -27.37 6.66 -38.07
N VAL A 166 -27.14 5.69 -38.94
CA VAL A 166 -26.05 4.71 -38.78
C VAL A 166 -24.67 5.37 -38.83
N SER A 167 -23.67 4.73 -38.23
CA SER A 167 -22.30 5.22 -38.37
C SER A 167 -21.74 4.96 -39.77
N PRO A 168 -20.67 5.66 -40.18
CA PRO A 168 -20.04 5.45 -41.50
C PRO A 168 -19.64 4.00 -41.79
N MET A 169 -19.28 3.22 -40.76
CA MET A 169 -18.93 1.79 -40.89
C MET A 169 -20.13 0.96 -41.34
N VAL A 170 -21.29 1.20 -40.72
CA VAL A 170 -22.52 0.47 -41.06
C VAL A 170 -23.08 0.96 -42.39
N ALA A 171 -23.02 2.28 -42.64
CA ALA A 171 -23.41 2.87 -43.92
C ALA A 171 -22.64 2.25 -45.10
N ILE A 172 -21.31 2.20 -45.03
CA ILE A 172 -20.52 1.61 -46.11
C ILE A 172 -20.74 0.09 -46.22
N SER A 173 -21.03 -0.62 -45.12
CA SER A 173 -21.40 -2.05 -45.18
C SER A 173 -22.66 -2.28 -46.00
N ARG A 174 -23.72 -1.50 -45.75
CA ARG A 174 -24.98 -1.54 -46.53
C ARG A 174 -24.73 -1.22 -48.00
N ILE A 175 -23.90 -0.21 -48.29
CA ILE A 175 -23.53 0.17 -49.66
C ILE A 175 -22.73 -0.93 -50.36
N VAL A 176 -21.75 -1.53 -49.68
CA VAL A 176 -20.94 -2.64 -50.23
C VAL A 176 -21.80 -3.85 -50.55
N LYS A 177 -22.72 -4.23 -49.68
CA LYS A 177 -23.66 -5.34 -49.95
C LYS A 177 -24.58 -5.04 -51.14
N LYS A 178 -25.04 -3.78 -51.25
CA LYS A 178 -25.83 -3.34 -52.41
C LYS A 178 -25.04 -3.34 -53.71
N ALA A 179 -23.77 -2.91 -53.68
CA ALA A 179 -22.92 -2.77 -54.85
C ALA A 179 -22.32 -4.10 -55.34
N TYR A 180 -21.98 -4.99 -54.40
CA TYR A 180 -21.18 -6.19 -54.69
C TYR A 180 -21.90 -7.52 -54.41
N GLY A 181 -23.13 -7.48 -53.90
CA GLY A 181 -23.94 -8.65 -53.57
C GLY A 181 -24.06 -8.89 -52.06
N GLU A 182 -25.15 -9.52 -51.64
CA GLU A 182 -25.41 -9.87 -50.23
C GLU A 182 -24.57 -11.06 -49.74
N ASP A 183 -23.93 -11.80 -50.66
CA ASP A 183 -23.08 -12.96 -50.39
C ASP A 183 -21.65 -12.59 -49.95
N VAL A 184 -21.27 -11.31 -50.07
CA VAL A 184 -19.93 -10.85 -49.68
C VAL A 184 -19.81 -10.73 -48.17
N ARG A 185 -18.60 -10.97 -47.66
CA ARG A 185 -18.28 -10.84 -46.23
C ARG A 185 -17.56 -9.54 -45.98
N VAL A 186 -18.11 -8.69 -45.12
CA VAL A 186 -17.60 -7.35 -44.86
C VAL A 186 -16.73 -7.36 -43.60
N VAL A 187 -15.45 -7.02 -43.76
CA VAL A 187 -14.48 -6.92 -42.66
C VAL A 187 -14.12 -5.46 -42.45
N PHE A 188 -14.47 -4.92 -41.28
CA PHE A 188 -14.06 -3.57 -40.89
C PHE A 188 -12.65 -3.56 -40.33
N ILE A 189 -11.87 -2.56 -40.76
CA ILE A 189 -10.51 -2.31 -40.30
C ILE A 189 -10.42 -0.86 -39.83
N GLY A 190 -10.15 -0.64 -38.54
CA GLY A 190 -10.12 0.74 -38.02
C GLY A 190 -9.45 0.96 -36.67
N PRO A 191 -9.54 2.18 -36.12
CA PRO A 191 -8.80 2.57 -34.92
C PRO A 191 -9.56 2.31 -33.62
N CYS A 192 -10.74 1.69 -33.66
CA CYS A 192 -11.68 1.72 -32.54
C CYS A 192 -12.07 0.30 -32.08
N ILE A 193 -11.90 0.03 -30.78
CA ILE A 193 -12.32 -1.24 -30.16
C ILE A 193 -13.85 -1.32 -30.08
N ALA A 194 -14.53 -0.21 -29.76
CA ALA A 194 -15.99 -0.19 -29.64
C ALA A 194 -16.73 -0.51 -30.95
N LYS A 195 -16.11 -0.28 -32.12
CA LYS A 195 -16.68 -0.64 -33.42
C LYS A 195 -16.92 -2.15 -33.57
N LYS A 196 -16.09 -2.98 -32.92
CA LYS A 196 -16.22 -4.44 -32.94
C LYS A 196 -17.53 -4.99 -32.39
N GLY A 197 -18.19 -4.20 -31.54
CA GLY A 197 -19.46 -4.57 -30.92
C GLY A 197 -20.61 -3.67 -31.34
N GLU A 198 -20.48 -2.89 -32.41
CA GLU A 198 -21.50 -1.89 -32.79
C GLU A 198 -22.69 -2.52 -33.52
N SER A 199 -22.46 -3.37 -34.52
CA SER A 199 -23.53 -3.90 -35.38
C SER A 199 -23.17 -5.23 -36.01
N THR A 200 -24.15 -6.14 -36.05
CA THR A 200 -24.07 -7.44 -36.72
C THR A 200 -24.15 -7.35 -38.24
N GLU A 201 -24.35 -6.15 -38.80
CA GLU A 201 -24.34 -5.91 -40.24
C GLU A 201 -22.93 -5.95 -40.84
N VAL A 202 -21.90 -5.88 -40.01
CA VAL A 202 -20.50 -6.10 -40.36
C VAL A 202 -20.10 -7.46 -39.83
N ASP A 203 -19.48 -8.29 -40.67
CA ASP A 203 -19.21 -9.69 -40.35
C ASP A 203 -18.09 -9.84 -39.33
N GLU A 204 -16.99 -9.11 -39.53
CA GLU A 204 -15.84 -9.12 -38.64
C GLU A 204 -15.24 -7.71 -38.51
N SER A 205 -14.61 -7.41 -37.39
CA SER A 205 -14.02 -6.10 -37.12
C SER A 205 -12.69 -6.21 -36.40
N ILE A 206 -11.63 -5.70 -37.04
CA ILE A 206 -10.28 -5.71 -36.48
C ILE A 206 -9.74 -4.29 -36.34
N THR A 207 -8.85 -4.10 -35.37
CA THR A 207 -8.12 -2.86 -35.19
C THR A 207 -6.95 -2.77 -36.16
N PHE A 208 -6.36 -1.58 -36.33
CA PHE A 208 -5.13 -1.47 -37.10
C PHE A 208 -3.95 -2.20 -36.46
N THR A 209 -3.87 -2.26 -35.13
CA THR A 209 -2.83 -3.05 -34.45
C THR A 209 -2.96 -4.55 -34.78
N GLU A 210 -4.19 -5.07 -34.84
CA GLU A 210 -4.45 -6.44 -35.28
C GLU A 210 -4.10 -6.65 -36.75
N LEU A 211 -4.38 -5.68 -37.62
CA LEU A 211 -3.98 -5.75 -39.01
C LEU A 211 -2.45 -5.78 -39.17
N ARG A 212 -1.71 -5.00 -38.38
CA ARG A 212 -0.25 -5.05 -38.37
C ARG A 212 0.26 -6.43 -37.98
N ASP A 213 -0.35 -7.06 -36.98
CA ASP A 213 -0.02 -8.44 -36.61
C ASP A 213 -0.27 -9.41 -37.77
N LEU A 214 -1.38 -9.27 -38.51
CA LEU A 214 -1.68 -10.10 -39.68
C LEU A 214 -0.65 -9.92 -40.81
N PHE A 215 -0.23 -8.69 -41.09
CA PHE A 215 0.83 -8.43 -42.07
C PHE A 215 2.15 -9.08 -41.66
N ASN A 216 2.51 -8.97 -40.38
CA ASN A 216 3.73 -9.58 -39.83
C ASN A 216 3.68 -11.11 -39.91
N GLN A 217 2.57 -11.73 -39.50
CA GLN A 217 2.38 -13.19 -39.54
C GLN A 217 2.40 -13.74 -40.97
N SER A 218 1.88 -12.97 -41.93
CA SER A 218 1.83 -13.36 -43.34
C SER A 218 3.09 -12.98 -44.13
N GLY A 219 4.09 -12.37 -43.47
CA GLY A 219 5.35 -11.95 -44.11
C GLY A 219 5.17 -10.89 -45.21
N ILE A 220 4.10 -10.09 -45.17
CA ILE A 220 3.81 -9.09 -46.19
C ILE A 220 4.66 -7.84 -45.95
N ASN A 221 5.56 -7.54 -46.89
CA ASN A 221 6.45 -6.38 -46.82
C ASN A 221 6.08 -5.33 -47.88
N PRO A 222 5.98 -4.03 -47.52
CA PRO A 222 5.61 -2.95 -48.43
C PRO A 222 6.50 -2.85 -49.69
N THR A 223 7.78 -3.19 -49.60
CA THR A 223 8.75 -3.07 -50.72
C THR A 223 8.43 -3.99 -51.91
N SER A 224 7.66 -5.06 -51.69
CA SER A 224 7.32 -6.07 -52.69
C SER A 224 5.93 -5.90 -53.31
N ILE A 225 5.22 -4.84 -52.93
CA ILE A 225 3.80 -4.65 -53.22
C ILE A 225 3.60 -3.64 -54.35
N LYS A 226 2.75 -4.01 -55.31
CA LYS A 226 2.32 -3.09 -56.36
C LYS A 226 1.29 -2.11 -55.80
N PRO A 227 1.44 -0.79 -56.03
CA PRO A 227 0.43 0.19 -55.65
C PRO A 227 -0.91 -0.08 -56.35
N VAL A 228 -2.00 -0.14 -55.58
CA VAL A 228 -3.38 -0.30 -56.08
C VAL A 228 -4.28 0.73 -55.38
N ASP A 229 -5.23 1.32 -56.10
CA ASP A 229 -6.19 2.26 -55.50
C ASP A 229 -7.37 1.53 -54.83
N PHE A 230 -8.16 2.24 -54.03
CA PHE A 230 -9.39 1.69 -53.45
C PHE A 230 -10.39 1.28 -54.55
N ASP A 231 -11.10 0.19 -54.29
CA ASP A 231 -12.26 -0.19 -55.08
C ASP A 231 -13.40 0.83 -54.86
N PRO A 232 -14.22 1.13 -55.89
CA PRO A 232 -15.41 1.99 -55.74
C PRO A 232 -16.37 1.51 -54.64
N PRO A 233 -17.22 2.39 -54.09
CA PRO A 233 -17.36 3.81 -54.41
C PRO A 233 -16.20 4.67 -53.88
N ILE A 234 -15.91 5.76 -54.58
CA ILE A 234 -14.80 6.68 -54.27
C ILE A 234 -15.32 7.78 -53.36
N ALA A 235 -14.61 8.07 -52.27
CA ALA A 235 -15.00 9.11 -51.32
C ALA A 235 -14.42 10.49 -51.65
N ALA A 236 -15.08 11.53 -51.13
CA ALA A 236 -14.66 12.92 -51.19
C ALA A 236 -14.24 13.45 -49.80
N LYS A 237 -15.01 14.40 -49.25
CA LYS A 237 -14.68 15.09 -47.99
C LYS A 237 -14.75 14.16 -46.77
N GLY A 238 -15.44 13.04 -46.86
CA GLY A 238 -15.54 12.01 -45.81
C GLY A 238 -14.20 11.38 -45.42
N ALA A 239 -13.13 11.56 -46.19
CA ALA A 239 -11.77 11.24 -45.74
C ALA A 239 -11.33 12.10 -44.53
N GLY A 240 -11.91 13.30 -44.35
CA GLY A 240 -11.69 14.19 -43.22
C GLY A 240 -12.52 13.86 -41.98
N PHE A 241 -13.38 12.84 -42.01
CA PHE A 241 -14.23 12.45 -40.87
C PHE A 241 -13.52 12.06 -39.56
N PRO A 242 -12.30 11.46 -39.55
CA PRO A 242 -11.71 10.94 -38.31
C PRO A 242 -11.06 12.00 -37.42
N ILE A 243 -10.92 13.24 -37.92
CA ILE A 243 -10.44 14.38 -37.13
C ILE A 243 -11.61 15.12 -36.49
N SER A 244 -11.34 15.86 -35.42
CA SER A 244 -12.34 16.75 -34.82
C SER A 244 -12.87 17.76 -35.85
N HIS A 245 -14.17 18.06 -35.82
CA HIS A 245 -14.92 18.80 -36.84
C HIS A 245 -15.05 18.06 -38.20
N GLY A 246 -14.74 16.77 -38.25
CA GLY A 246 -14.76 15.99 -39.47
C GLY A 246 -16.17 15.89 -40.07
N LEU A 247 -17.19 15.63 -39.24
CA LEU A 247 -18.57 15.58 -39.69
C LEU A 247 -19.04 16.97 -40.17
N LEU A 248 -18.82 18.01 -39.36
CA LEU A 248 -19.18 19.39 -39.72
C LEU A 248 -18.59 19.84 -41.06
N ASN A 249 -17.30 19.58 -41.28
CA ASN A 249 -16.60 19.94 -42.52
C ASN A 249 -17.13 19.13 -43.72
N THR A 250 -17.47 17.85 -43.52
CA THR A 250 -18.01 16.98 -44.59
C THR A 250 -19.40 17.46 -45.03
N MET A 251 -20.22 17.99 -44.10
CA MET A 251 -21.49 18.63 -44.43
C MET A 251 -21.35 19.93 -45.26
N GLY A 252 -20.13 20.47 -45.37
CA GLY A 252 -19.85 21.74 -46.01
C GLY A 252 -20.22 22.96 -45.16
N LYS A 253 -20.29 22.80 -43.83
CA LYS A 253 -20.45 23.92 -42.89
C LYS A 253 -19.09 24.35 -42.34
N SER A 254 -18.88 25.65 -42.18
CA SER A 254 -17.71 26.20 -41.50
C SER A 254 -18.01 26.40 -40.01
N SER A 255 -16.99 26.22 -39.16
CA SER A 255 -17.04 26.61 -37.75
C SER A 255 -16.87 28.13 -37.59
N ASP A 256 -17.76 28.90 -38.22
CA ASP A 256 -17.76 30.35 -38.05
C ASP A 256 -18.39 30.70 -36.70
N VAL A 257 -17.85 31.70 -35.99
CA VAL A 257 -18.29 32.08 -34.64
C VAL A 257 -19.76 32.52 -34.64
N THR A 258 -20.25 32.95 -35.81
CA THR A 258 -21.64 33.38 -36.03
C THR A 258 -22.61 32.20 -36.18
N ASP A 259 -22.16 31.03 -36.65
CA ASP A 259 -22.94 29.79 -36.75
C ASP A 259 -22.68 28.90 -35.53
N CYS A 260 -23.23 29.30 -34.39
CA CYS A 260 -23.20 28.50 -33.17
C CYS A 260 -24.23 27.35 -33.17
N SER A 261 -24.68 26.82 -34.31
CA SER A 261 -25.70 25.75 -34.34
C SER A 261 -25.16 24.38 -33.92
N VAL A 262 -23.85 24.16 -34.01
CA VAL A 262 -23.19 22.89 -33.68
C VAL A 262 -22.08 23.10 -32.66
N ILE A 263 -22.08 22.31 -31.60
CA ILE A 263 -20.99 22.23 -30.63
C ILE A 263 -20.21 20.97 -30.93
N VAL A 264 -18.93 21.14 -31.24
CA VAL A 264 -18.02 20.03 -31.52
C VAL A 264 -17.08 19.87 -30.34
N THR A 265 -16.97 18.65 -29.83
CA THR A 265 -15.99 18.34 -28.80
C THR A 265 -15.48 16.92 -28.87
N ASP A 266 -14.26 16.73 -28.39
CA ASP A 266 -13.56 15.45 -28.40
C ASP A 266 -12.84 15.20 -27.07
N GLY A 267 -12.58 13.92 -26.80
CA GLY A 267 -11.86 13.48 -25.62
C GLY A 267 -12.75 13.13 -24.42
N LYS A 268 -12.22 12.23 -23.58
CA LYS A 268 -12.94 11.47 -22.54
C LYS A 268 -13.74 12.29 -21.53
N ASN A 269 -13.32 13.52 -21.24
CA ASN A 269 -13.96 14.38 -20.25
C ASN A 269 -14.96 15.31 -20.94
N ASN A 270 -14.52 15.98 -22.00
CA ASN A 270 -15.31 16.99 -22.67
C ASN A 270 -16.62 16.44 -23.25
N PHE A 271 -16.62 15.23 -23.82
CA PHE A 271 -17.86 14.64 -24.35
C PHE A 271 -18.88 14.36 -23.24
N LYS A 272 -18.43 13.91 -22.06
CA LYS A 272 -19.33 13.64 -20.92
C LYS A 272 -19.96 14.93 -20.43
N ASP A 273 -19.15 15.97 -20.29
CA ASP A 273 -19.61 17.26 -19.82
C ASP A 273 -20.61 17.86 -20.81
N ALA A 274 -20.33 17.77 -22.12
CA ALA A 274 -21.28 18.18 -23.16
C ALA A 274 -22.62 17.43 -23.08
N VAL A 275 -22.62 16.11 -22.90
CA VAL A 275 -23.87 15.32 -22.73
C VAL A 275 -24.62 15.73 -21.45
N LYS A 276 -23.92 15.94 -20.34
CA LYS A 276 -24.55 16.38 -19.07
C LYS A 276 -25.15 17.78 -19.18
N GLU A 277 -24.46 18.71 -19.83
CA GLU A 277 -24.96 20.07 -20.04
C GLU A 277 -26.14 20.10 -21.02
N PHE A 278 -26.14 19.20 -22.01
CA PHE A 278 -27.28 18.96 -22.89
C PHE A 278 -28.49 18.43 -22.12
N GLU A 279 -28.30 17.44 -21.23
CA GLU A 279 -29.37 16.89 -20.39
C GLU A 279 -30.01 17.93 -19.46
N LYS A 280 -29.21 18.87 -18.94
CA LYS A 280 -29.69 19.98 -18.11
C LYS A 280 -30.45 21.06 -18.90
N GLY A 281 -30.48 20.98 -20.23
CA GLY A 281 -31.12 21.97 -21.10
C GLY A 281 -30.28 23.22 -21.39
N ASN A 282 -29.02 23.27 -20.92
CA ASN A 282 -28.14 24.44 -21.12
C ASN A 282 -27.72 24.62 -22.59
N LEU A 283 -27.85 23.56 -23.40
CA LEU A 283 -27.49 23.52 -24.81
C LEU A 283 -28.72 23.34 -25.72
N ARG A 284 -29.91 23.79 -25.29
CA ARG A 284 -31.15 23.61 -26.05
C ARG A 284 -31.05 24.20 -27.47
N GLY A 285 -31.50 23.43 -28.46
CA GLY A 285 -31.46 23.82 -29.88
C GLY A 285 -30.08 23.77 -30.53
N LYS A 286 -29.06 23.23 -29.84
CA LYS A 286 -27.72 22.98 -30.38
C LYS A 286 -27.58 21.53 -30.80
N HIS A 287 -26.85 21.27 -31.88
CA HIS A 287 -26.43 19.92 -32.24
C HIS A 287 -25.06 19.63 -31.66
N LEU A 288 -24.81 18.39 -31.24
CA LEU A 288 -23.54 17.96 -30.68
C LEU A 288 -22.83 16.98 -31.62
N GLU A 289 -21.61 17.32 -32.04
CA GLU A 289 -20.66 16.38 -32.66
C GLU A 289 -19.68 15.94 -31.57
N LEU A 290 -19.78 14.68 -31.14
CA LEU A 290 -19.05 14.17 -29.98
C LEU A 290 -18.16 12.98 -30.33
N LEU A 291 -16.89 13.07 -29.96
CA LEU A 291 -15.94 11.95 -30.03
C LEU A 291 -15.40 11.60 -28.64
N CYS A 292 -15.43 10.32 -28.27
CA CYS A 292 -14.88 9.87 -26.98
C CYS A 292 -13.34 10.01 -26.90
N CYS A 293 -12.65 9.84 -28.04
CA CYS A 293 -11.21 10.04 -28.18
C CYS A 293 -10.93 11.44 -28.76
N GLU A 294 -9.69 11.92 -28.69
CA GLU A 294 -9.24 13.17 -29.32
C GLU A 294 -9.15 13.05 -30.86
N GLY A 295 -10.29 12.78 -31.50
CA GLY A 295 -10.36 12.26 -32.86
C GLY A 295 -10.22 10.73 -32.92
N CYS A 296 -10.78 10.12 -33.96
CA CYS A 296 -10.58 8.69 -34.25
C CYS A 296 -9.10 8.37 -34.55
N ILE A 297 -8.32 9.38 -34.95
CA ILE A 297 -6.85 9.31 -35.14
C ILE A 297 -6.05 9.08 -33.85
N MET A 298 -6.71 9.14 -32.67
CA MET A 298 -6.13 8.77 -31.39
C MET A 298 -6.88 7.58 -30.76
N GLY A 299 -7.59 6.81 -31.59
CA GLY A 299 -8.37 5.66 -31.15
C GLY A 299 -7.51 4.53 -30.56
N PRO A 300 -8.10 3.68 -29.70
CA PRO A 300 -7.37 2.66 -28.95
C PRO A 300 -6.89 1.44 -29.76
N GLY A 301 -7.34 1.33 -31.01
CA GLY A 301 -6.91 0.31 -31.97
C GLY A 301 -5.74 0.75 -32.85
N MET A 302 -5.11 1.89 -32.55
CA MET A 302 -3.93 2.41 -33.24
C MET A 302 -2.65 2.06 -32.51
N SER A 303 -1.52 2.11 -33.20
CA SER A 303 -0.20 1.91 -32.57
C SER A 303 0.07 2.98 -31.49
N LYS A 304 0.75 2.55 -30.42
CA LYS A 304 1.14 3.42 -29.30
C LYS A 304 2.18 4.46 -29.74
N GLY A 305 2.16 5.64 -29.12
CA GLY A 305 3.20 6.66 -29.30
C GLY A 305 3.03 7.63 -30.47
N GLY A 306 1.91 7.59 -31.19
CA GLY A 306 1.61 8.58 -32.24
C GLY A 306 1.32 9.98 -31.70
N SER A 307 1.83 11.02 -32.35
CA SER A 307 1.54 12.42 -32.01
C SER A 307 0.24 12.89 -32.67
N ARG A 308 -0.70 13.42 -31.85
CA ARG A 308 -2.01 13.93 -32.29
C ARG A 308 -1.90 14.90 -33.46
N PHE A 309 -1.03 15.91 -33.35
CA PHE A 309 -0.91 16.96 -34.36
C PHE A 309 -0.26 16.46 -35.65
N ARG A 310 0.73 15.56 -35.54
CA ARG A 310 1.34 14.90 -36.72
C ARG A 310 0.29 14.08 -37.47
N ARG A 311 -0.47 13.24 -36.75
CA ARG A 311 -1.55 12.42 -37.32
C ARG A 311 -2.62 13.27 -38.00
N ARG A 312 -3.03 14.37 -37.37
CA ARG A 312 -3.97 15.33 -37.96
C ARG A 312 -3.43 15.93 -39.26
N SER A 313 -2.17 16.34 -39.28
CA SER A 313 -1.52 16.91 -40.47
C SER A 313 -1.48 15.91 -41.62
N VAL A 314 -1.16 14.64 -41.38
CA VAL A 314 -1.13 13.60 -42.42
C VAL A 314 -2.53 13.38 -43.03
N ILE A 315 -3.58 13.34 -42.20
CA ILE A 315 -4.96 13.26 -42.70
C ILE A 315 -5.31 14.49 -43.54
N SER A 316 -4.98 15.69 -43.10
CA SER A 316 -5.24 16.92 -43.85
C SER A 316 -4.58 16.91 -45.23
N HIS A 317 -3.33 16.45 -45.34
CA HIS A 317 -2.65 16.30 -46.63
C HIS A 317 -3.33 15.26 -47.52
N TYR A 318 -3.63 14.07 -46.96
CA TYR A 318 -4.34 13.01 -47.70
C TYR A 318 -5.69 13.48 -48.26
N VAL A 319 -6.48 14.19 -47.46
CA VAL A 319 -7.77 14.74 -47.88
C VAL A 319 -7.59 15.80 -48.97
N SER A 320 -6.61 16.70 -48.80
CA SER A 320 -6.32 17.72 -49.81
C SER A 320 -5.90 17.11 -51.15
N ASP A 321 -5.00 16.12 -51.14
CA ASP A 321 -4.55 15.43 -52.33
C ASP A 321 -5.65 14.63 -53.01
N LYS A 322 -6.55 14.02 -52.22
CA LYS A 322 -7.72 13.30 -52.72
C LYS A 322 -8.71 14.24 -53.40
N LEU A 323 -9.05 15.36 -52.77
CA LEU A 323 -9.97 16.36 -53.35
C LEU A 323 -9.39 17.02 -54.61
N ALA A 324 -8.06 17.14 -54.72
CA ALA A 324 -7.43 17.67 -55.93
C ALA A 324 -7.49 16.70 -57.14
N LYS A 325 -7.70 15.40 -56.90
CA LYS A 325 -7.67 14.34 -57.92
C LYS A 325 -9.02 13.70 -58.17
N ILE A 326 -10.04 14.05 -57.39
CA ILE A 326 -11.36 13.42 -57.49
C ILE A 326 -12.09 13.86 -58.75
N ASP A 327 -12.78 12.92 -59.39
CA ASP A 327 -13.76 13.20 -60.42
C ASP A 327 -15.11 13.49 -59.74
N GLU A 328 -15.49 14.78 -59.69
CA GLU A 328 -16.71 15.22 -59.03
C GLU A 328 -17.98 14.66 -59.68
N GLU A 329 -17.98 14.42 -61.01
CA GLU A 329 -19.13 13.86 -61.72
C GLU A 329 -19.35 12.40 -61.34
N VAL A 330 -18.27 11.62 -61.29
CA VAL A 330 -18.32 10.21 -60.85
C VAL A 330 -18.75 10.11 -59.40
N TRP A 331 -18.21 10.95 -58.51
CA TRP A 331 -18.60 10.97 -57.11
C TRP A 331 -20.09 11.33 -56.95
N ALA A 332 -20.57 12.37 -57.62
CA ALA A 332 -21.97 12.78 -57.57
C ALA A 332 -22.92 11.70 -58.13
N ALA A 333 -22.51 10.99 -59.18
CA ALA A 333 -23.26 9.87 -59.73
C ALA A 333 -23.38 8.72 -58.72
N GLN A 334 -22.29 8.36 -58.03
CA GLN A 334 -22.28 7.33 -56.99
C GLN A 334 -23.12 7.72 -55.76
N VAL A 335 -23.05 8.98 -55.32
CA VAL A 335 -23.91 9.48 -54.23
C VAL A 335 -25.38 9.31 -54.58
N LYS A 336 -25.77 9.65 -55.82
CA LYS A 336 -27.15 9.51 -56.30
C LYS A 336 -27.58 8.04 -56.42
N GLU A 337 -26.68 7.17 -56.86
CA GLU A 337 -26.93 5.72 -56.96
C GLU A 337 -27.26 5.12 -55.59
N PHE A 338 -26.51 5.49 -54.55
CA PHE A 338 -26.66 4.91 -53.22
C PHE A 338 -27.59 5.69 -52.29
N GLU A 339 -28.23 6.78 -52.74
CA GLU A 339 -29.23 7.53 -51.97
C GLU A 339 -30.46 6.67 -51.60
N ILE A 340 -30.73 5.59 -52.36
CA ILE A 340 -31.81 4.64 -52.08
C ILE A 340 -31.55 3.74 -50.86
N VAL A 341 -30.31 3.67 -50.37
CA VAL A 341 -29.95 2.84 -49.21
C VAL A 341 -30.50 3.50 -47.94
N ASP A 342 -31.18 2.72 -47.09
CA ASP A 342 -31.63 3.20 -45.79
C ASP A 342 -30.44 3.36 -44.85
N PHE A 343 -30.22 4.59 -44.34
CA PHE A 343 -29.18 4.91 -43.37
C PHE A 343 -29.73 5.12 -41.95
N SER A 344 -30.99 4.76 -41.70
CA SER A 344 -31.61 4.92 -40.39
C SER A 344 -31.20 3.82 -39.39
N ARG A 345 -31.27 4.15 -38.10
CA ARG A 345 -31.14 3.19 -36.98
C ARG A 345 -32.05 3.55 -35.82
N LYS A 346 -32.27 2.57 -34.94
CA LYS A 346 -32.91 2.76 -33.63
C LYS A 346 -31.91 2.50 -32.51
N PHE A 347 -32.18 3.08 -31.35
CA PHE A 347 -31.39 2.94 -30.13
C PHE A 347 -32.25 2.32 -29.04
N THR A 348 -31.63 1.68 -28.05
CA THR A 348 -32.36 1.03 -26.96
C THR A 348 -31.72 1.37 -25.63
N ALA A 349 -32.55 1.70 -24.64
CA ALA A 349 -32.09 2.00 -23.29
C ALA A 349 -31.55 0.73 -22.61
N SER A 350 -30.42 0.85 -21.94
CA SER A 350 -29.81 -0.22 -21.14
C SER A 350 -29.30 0.37 -19.83
N GLU A 351 -30.21 1.01 -19.09
CA GLU A 351 -29.91 1.82 -17.91
C GLU A 351 -29.04 1.07 -16.88
N GLN A 352 -27.93 1.71 -16.52
CA GLN A 352 -27.04 1.26 -15.45
C GLN A 352 -27.31 2.12 -14.22
N VAL A 353 -28.09 1.59 -13.28
CA VAL A 353 -28.43 2.30 -12.04
C VAL A 353 -27.29 2.17 -11.03
N ILE A 354 -26.72 3.30 -10.62
CA ILE A 354 -25.89 3.37 -9.41
C ILE A 354 -26.81 3.76 -8.27
N GLN A 355 -26.83 2.95 -7.21
CA GLN A 355 -27.54 3.35 -6.01
C GLN A 355 -26.79 4.52 -5.38
N MET A 356 -27.50 5.64 -5.23
CA MET A 356 -26.97 6.80 -4.53
C MET A 356 -27.12 6.53 -3.02
N PRO A 357 -26.02 6.37 -2.27
CA PRO A 357 -26.11 6.13 -0.83
C PRO A 357 -26.57 7.39 -0.10
N ASP A 358 -27.05 7.22 1.13
CA ASP A 358 -27.44 8.35 1.98
C ASP A 358 -26.23 9.19 2.40
N GLU A 359 -26.42 10.49 2.59
CA GLU A 359 -25.33 11.41 2.99
C GLU A 359 -24.67 11.02 4.33
N SER A 360 -25.43 10.37 5.22
CA SER A 360 -24.91 9.85 6.49
C SER A 360 -23.88 8.73 6.26
N GLU A 361 -24.12 7.84 5.29
CA GLU A 361 -23.22 6.74 4.95
C GLU A 361 -21.97 7.23 4.25
N ILE A 362 -22.12 8.19 3.33
CA ILE A 362 -21.01 8.86 2.65
C ILE A 362 -20.10 9.53 3.70
N SER A 363 -20.71 10.26 4.64
CA SER A 363 -19.99 10.92 5.73
C SER A 363 -19.23 9.91 6.60
N ARG A 364 -19.83 8.76 6.92
CA ARG A 364 -19.17 7.68 7.69
C ARG A 364 -17.92 7.15 6.98
N VAL A 365 -17.99 6.94 5.66
CA VAL A 365 -16.82 6.49 4.89
C VAL A 365 -15.74 7.57 4.85
N LEU A 366 -16.11 8.83 4.64
CA LEU A 366 -15.16 9.95 4.67
C LEU A 366 -14.43 10.04 6.04
N LEU A 367 -15.17 9.91 7.14
CA LEU A 367 -14.59 9.87 8.49
C LEU A 367 -13.60 8.71 8.64
N SER A 368 -13.93 7.52 8.13
CA SER A 368 -13.03 6.35 8.17
C SER A 368 -11.73 6.56 7.36
N LEU A 369 -11.75 7.45 6.37
CA LEU A 369 -10.60 7.85 5.55
C LEU A 369 -9.81 9.02 6.17
N GLY A 370 -10.11 9.42 7.41
CA GLY A 370 -9.48 10.54 8.09
C GLY A 370 -9.96 11.92 7.61
N LYS A 371 -11.14 12.01 7.00
CA LYS A 371 -11.72 13.26 6.47
C LYS A 371 -12.76 13.79 7.44
N LEU A 372 -12.32 14.59 8.41
CA LEU A 372 -13.16 15.08 9.51
C LEU A 372 -13.84 16.41 9.17
N LYS A 373 -13.16 17.25 8.39
CA LYS A 373 -13.64 18.58 7.98
C LYS A 373 -13.49 18.78 6.47
N PRO A 374 -14.21 19.74 5.87
CA PRO A 374 -14.11 20.03 4.44
C PRO A 374 -12.70 20.31 3.95
N ALA A 375 -11.83 20.90 4.79
CA ALA A 375 -10.43 21.15 4.46
C ALA A 375 -9.61 19.87 4.23
N ASP A 376 -10.04 18.73 4.78
CA ASP A 376 -9.34 17.45 4.59
C ASP A 376 -9.69 16.83 3.22
N HIS A 377 -10.75 17.31 2.56
CA HIS A 377 -11.21 16.83 1.25
C HIS A 377 -10.27 17.33 0.14
N LEU A 378 -9.07 16.76 0.06
CA LEU A 378 -8.02 17.19 -0.86
C LEU A 378 -8.42 17.12 -2.33
N ASN A 379 -9.37 16.24 -2.70
CA ASN A 379 -9.86 16.07 -4.07
C ASN A 379 -8.73 15.90 -5.10
N CYS A 380 -7.64 15.21 -4.72
CA CYS A 380 -6.41 15.15 -5.51
C CYS A 380 -6.45 14.18 -6.71
N GLY A 381 -7.49 13.35 -6.84
CA GLY A 381 -7.61 12.39 -7.96
C GLY A 381 -6.68 11.19 -7.92
N ALA A 382 -5.88 10.99 -6.87
CA ALA A 382 -4.91 9.90 -6.77
C ALA A 382 -5.57 8.50 -6.77
N CYS A 383 -6.72 8.37 -6.10
CA CYS A 383 -7.54 7.15 -6.08
C CYS A 383 -8.29 6.91 -7.40
N GLY A 384 -8.20 7.81 -8.37
CA GLY A 384 -8.88 7.70 -9.67
C GLY A 384 -10.32 8.20 -9.71
N TYR A 385 -10.81 8.84 -8.65
CA TYR A 385 -12.10 9.56 -8.60
C TYR A 385 -11.86 11.07 -8.51
N ASP A 386 -12.78 11.88 -9.05
CA ASP A 386 -12.51 13.31 -9.26
C ASP A 386 -12.53 14.10 -7.94
N ASN A 387 -13.25 13.59 -6.93
CA ASN A 387 -13.30 14.15 -5.59
C ASN A 387 -13.45 13.05 -4.52
N CYS A 388 -13.18 13.40 -3.26
CA CYS A 388 -13.26 12.47 -2.13
C CYS A 388 -14.68 11.89 -1.93
N ARG A 389 -15.71 12.68 -2.24
CA ARG A 389 -17.12 12.25 -2.13
C ARG A 389 -17.46 11.14 -3.13
N GLU A 390 -17.02 11.27 -4.38
CA GLU A 390 -17.17 10.22 -5.40
C GLU A 390 -16.44 8.94 -5.03
N HIS A 391 -15.25 9.03 -4.44
CA HIS A 391 -14.53 7.86 -3.95
C HIS A 391 -15.30 7.16 -2.82
N ALA A 392 -15.86 7.92 -1.87
CA ALA A 392 -16.69 7.35 -0.80
C ALA A 392 -17.96 6.65 -1.35
N ILE A 393 -18.64 7.26 -2.33
CA ILE A 393 -19.79 6.64 -3.02
C ILE A 393 -19.37 5.34 -3.72
N ALA A 394 -18.20 5.34 -4.35
CA ALA A 394 -17.68 4.15 -5.02
C ALA A 394 -17.34 3.02 -4.05
N ILE A 395 -16.83 3.34 -2.85
CA ILE A 395 -16.59 2.35 -1.78
C ILE A 395 -17.92 1.73 -1.33
N LEU A 396 -18.96 2.54 -1.08
CA LEU A 396 -20.28 2.06 -0.67
C LEU A 396 -20.94 1.17 -1.72
N ASN A 397 -20.70 1.45 -3.01
CA ASN A 397 -21.18 0.64 -4.12
C ASN A 397 -20.28 -0.57 -4.45
N GLY A 398 -19.25 -0.87 -3.65
CA GLY A 398 -18.33 -1.99 -3.89
C GLY A 398 -17.47 -1.86 -5.16
N LEU A 399 -17.28 -0.64 -5.66
CA LEU A 399 -16.46 -0.34 -6.84
C LEU A 399 -15.02 0.03 -6.48
N ALA A 400 -14.79 0.48 -5.24
CA ALA A 400 -13.52 0.98 -4.77
C ALA A 400 -13.21 0.48 -3.35
N GLU A 401 -11.94 0.56 -2.97
CA GLU A 401 -11.43 0.20 -1.65
C GLU A 401 -10.87 1.45 -0.95
N SER A 402 -10.81 1.41 0.39
CA SER A 402 -10.30 2.52 1.20
C SER A 402 -8.81 2.76 0.98
N GLU A 403 -8.06 1.69 0.74
CA GLU A 403 -6.63 1.63 0.44
C GLU A 403 -6.25 2.34 -0.87
N MET A 404 -7.24 2.69 -1.70
CA MET A 404 -7.01 3.52 -2.88
C MET A 404 -6.72 4.99 -2.50
N CYS A 405 -7.11 5.43 -1.30
CA CYS A 405 -6.80 6.76 -0.80
C CYS A 405 -5.34 6.82 -0.34
N LEU A 406 -4.49 7.47 -1.14
CA LEU A 406 -3.06 7.55 -0.87
C LEU A 406 -2.73 8.19 0.50
N PRO A 407 -3.28 9.36 0.87
CA PRO A 407 -3.02 9.97 2.18
C PRO A 407 -3.43 9.06 3.35
N TYR A 408 -4.63 8.46 3.27
CA TYR A 408 -5.13 7.52 4.28
C TYR A 408 -4.19 6.32 4.43
N THR A 409 -3.73 5.76 3.32
CA THR A 409 -2.83 4.59 3.32
C THR A 409 -1.48 4.94 3.94
N ILE A 410 -0.92 6.11 3.64
CA ILE A 410 0.34 6.58 4.23
C ILE A 410 0.20 6.76 5.75
N GLU A 411 -0.86 7.43 6.21
CA GLU A 411 -1.12 7.62 7.64
C GLU A 411 -1.33 6.29 8.36
N LYS A 412 -2.12 5.38 7.76
CA LYS A 412 -2.35 4.04 8.29
C LYS A 412 -1.06 3.23 8.37
N MET A 413 -0.18 3.33 7.36
CA MET A 413 1.14 2.70 7.39
C MET A 413 2.00 3.25 8.52
N HIS A 414 2.09 4.57 8.70
CA HIS A 414 2.86 5.18 9.78
C HIS A 414 2.34 4.77 11.17
N SER A 415 1.02 4.79 11.38
CA SER A 415 0.41 4.32 12.63
C SER A 415 0.73 2.85 12.89
N THR A 416 0.61 1.98 11.87
CA THR A 416 0.90 0.55 12.03
C THR A 416 2.38 0.29 12.34
N ILE A 417 3.30 1.07 11.77
CA ILE A 417 4.73 1.00 12.09
C ILE A 417 5.00 1.42 13.53
N ALA A 418 4.35 2.49 14.01
CA ALA A 418 4.48 2.94 15.39
C ALA A 418 3.99 1.86 16.39
N ASP A 419 2.80 1.30 16.15
CA ASP A 419 2.22 0.23 16.97
C ASP A 419 3.13 -1.02 16.98
N LEU A 420 3.70 -1.37 15.82
CA LEU A 420 4.61 -2.50 15.70
C LEU A 420 5.92 -2.28 16.47
N ASN A 421 6.47 -1.07 16.44
CA ASN A 421 7.67 -0.73 17.19
C ASN A 421 7.42 -0.81 18.71
N GLU A 422 6.29 -0.30 19.18
CA GLU A 422 5.90 -0.39 20.60
C GLU A 422 5.74 -1.86 21.05
N SER A 423 5.11 -2.69 20.21
CA SER A 423 4.96 -4.12 20.48
C SER A 423 6.32 -4.84 20.54
N ASN A 424 7.23 -4.52 19.63
CA ASN A 424 8.58 -5.08 19.60
C ASN A 424 9.40 -4.69 20.84
N GLU A 425 9.27 -3.45 21.32
CA GLU A 425 9.94 -2.99 22.55
C GLU A 425 9.41 -3.72 23.79
N LYS A 426 8.09 -3.85 23.91
CA LYS A 426 7.45 -4.64 24.98
C LYS A 426 7.93 -6.09 24.96
N LEU A 427 8.02 -6.69 23.78
CA LEU A 427 8.53 -8.07 23.63
C LEU A 427 10.00 -8.19 24.02
N ALA A 428 10.84 -7.22 23.67
CA ALA A 428 12.25 -7.21 24.06
C ALA A 428 12.43 -7.12 25.58
N ASN A 429 11.68 -6.23 26.25
CA ASN A 429 11.70 -6.08 27.70
C ASN A 429 11.21 -7.35 28.42
N ALA A 430 10.12 -7.95 27.95
CA ALA A 430 9.61 -9.20 28.51
C ALA A 430 10.63 -10.36 28.39
N ARG A 431 11.32 -10.46 27.24
CA ARG A 431 12.38 -11.47 27.04
C ARG A 431 13.57 -11.27 27.97
N LEU A 432 13.99 -10.03 28.20
CA LEU A 432 15.08 -9.72 29.13
C LEU A 432 14.71 -10.10 30.58
N ALA A 433 13.50 -9.75 31.01
CA ALA A 433 13.00 -10.11 32.34
C ALA A 433 12.94 -11.64 32.53
N LEU A 434 12.46 -12.38 31.52
CA LEU A 434 12.42 -13.85 31.56
C LEU A 434 13.83 -14.46 31.67
N ARG A 435 14.80 -14.02 30.86
CA ARG A 435 16.18 -14.50 30.94
C ARG A 435 16.80 -14.28 32.31
N GLN A 436 16.54 -13.12 32.92
CA GLN A 436 17.04 -12.82 34.26
C GLN A 436 16.38 -13.72 35.33
N SER A 437 15.07 -13.96 35.20
CA SER A 437 14.32 -14.87 36.08
C SER A 437 14.82 -16.32 35.96
N GLU A 438 15.03 -16.83 34.74
CA GLU A 438 15.60 -18.16 34.49
C GLU A 438 16.99 -18.31 35.11
N LYS A 439 17.86 -17.30 34.95
CA LYS A 439 19.21 -17.30 35.53
C LYS A 439 19.16 -17.39 37.05
N LEU A 440 18.25 -16.66 37.69
CA LEU A 440 18.07 -16.68 39.14
C LEU A 440 17.51 -18.01 39.65
N ALA A 441 16.50 -18.56 38.96
CA ALA A 441 15.88 -19.84 39.32
C ALA A 441 16.88 -21.01 39.25
N ASN A 442 17.63 -21.10 38.14
CA ASN A 442 18.68 -22.12 37.96
C ASN A 442 19.76 -22.02 39.04
N MET A 443 20.16 -20.80 39.41
CA MET A 443 21.16 -20.60 40.45
C MET A 443 20.65 -21.00 41.84
N GLY A 444 19.37 -20.75 42.15
CA GLY A 444 18.73 -21.20 43.38
C GLY A 444 18.70 -22.73 43.50
N GLN A 445 18.30 -23.43 42.43
CA GLN A 445 18.23 -24.90 42.43
C GLN A 445 19.62 -25.56 42.62
N LEU A 446 20.64 -25.08 41.89
CA LEU A 446 22.02 -25.59 42.02
C LEU A 446 22.58 -25.34 43.43
N SER A 447 22.34 -24.16 43.97
CA SER A 447 22.81 -23.76 45.31
C SER A 447 22.26 -24.66 46.42
N ALA A 448 20.98 -25.05 46.34
CA ALA A 448 20.35 -25.93 47.32
C ALA A 448 20.93 -27.36 47.29
N GLY A 449 21.20 -27.90 46.10
CA GLY A 449 21.80 -29.23 45.92
C GLY A 449 23.24 -29.28 46.41
N ILE A 450 24.08 -28.35 45.93
CA ILE A 450 25.50 -28.24 46.32
C ILE A 450 25.63 -28.12 47.84
N ALA A 451 24.77 -27.31 48.45
CA ALA A 451 24.88 -27.07 49.88
C ALA A 451 24.47 -28.26 50.74
N HIS A 452 23.51 -29.08 50.30
CA HIS A 452 23.19 -30.33 50.99
C HIS A 452 24.36 -31.32 50.90
N GLU A 453 24.95 -31.48 49.71
CA GLU A 453 26.04 -32.44 49.52
C GLU A 453 27.36 -32.03 50.17
N LEU A 454 27.65 -30.72 50.30
CA LEU A 454 28.86 -30.24 50.99
C LEU A 454 28.71 -30.18 52.51
N ASN A 455 27.53 -29.85 53.03
CA ASN A 455 27.33 -29.78 54.48
C ASN A 455 27.52 -31.15 55.15
N ASN A 456 27.19 -32.24 54.46
CA ASN A 456 27.32 -33.59 54.99
C ASN A 456 28.78 -33.99 55.31
N PRO A 457 29.74 -33.99 54.35
CA PRO A 457 31.13 -34.33 54.64
C PRO A 457 31.80 -33.32 55.57
N LEU A 458 31.45 -32.03 55.49
CA LEU A 458 31.97 -31.01 56.41
C LEU A 458 31.53 -31.28 57.85
N GLY A 459 30.27 -31.70 58.06
CA GLY A 459 29.79 -32.13 59.37
C GLY A 459 30.57 -33.32 59.93
N VAL A 460 30.89 -34.30 59.08
CA VAL A 460 31.71 -35.47 59.45
C VAL A 460 33.13 -35.06 59.84
N ILE A 461 33.77 -34.19 59.04
CA ILE A 461 35.12 -33.68 59.32
C ILE A 461 35.14 -32.93 60.65
N THR A 462 34.19 -32.01 60.87
CA THR A 462 34.10 -31.25 62.13
C THR A 462 33.88 -32.19 63.33
N MET A 463 33.00 -33.19 63.19
CA MET A 463 32.71 -34.16 64.26
C MET A 463 33.95 -34.96 64.66
N TYR A 464 34.60 -35.64 63.70
CA TYR A 464 35.79 -36.44 64.00
C TYR A 464 36.98 -35.60 64.47
N SER A 465 37.14 -34.38 63.93
CA SER A 465 38.21 -33.47 64.38
C SER A 465 38.00 -33.06 65.84
N ASN A 466 36.76 -32.81 66.28
CA ASN A 466 36.46 -32.51 67.67
C ASN A 466 36.61 -33.73 68.58
N ILE A 467 36.16 -34.92 68.17
CA ILE A 467 36.33 -36.16 68.95
C ILE A 467 37.82 -36.44 69.19
N LEU A 468 38.65 -36.42 68.14
CA LEU A 468 40.08 -36.65 68.27
C LEU A 468 40.76 -35.57 69.12
N LYS A 469 40.26 -34.34 69.09
CA LYS A 469 40.77 -33.23 69.92
C LYS A 469 40.45 -33.42 71.39
N ASP A 470 39.29 -34.02 71.72
CA ASP A 470 38.89 -34.31 73.10
C ASP A 470 39.65 -35.52 73.69
N GLU A 471 40.20 -36.40 72.86
CA GLU A 471 40.95 -37.61 73.27
C GLU A 471 42.46 -37.40 73.46
N ILE A 472 43.02 -36.26 73.04
CA ILE A 472 44.46 -35.95 73.16
C ILE A 472 44.75 -34.96 74.28
N ALA A 473 45.96 -35.02 74.85
CA ALA A 473 46.40 -34.08 75.88
C ALA A 473 46.50 -32.65 75.30
N THR A 474 46.12 -31.64 76.08
CA THR A 474 46.03 -30.22 75.65
C THR A 474 47.35 -29.61 75.15
N ASP A 475 48.48 -30.20 75.52
CA ASP A 475 49.86 -29.83 75.23
C ASP A 475 50.46 -30.62 74.05
N ASP A 476 49.69 -31.53 73.44
CA ASP A 476 50.09 -32.25 72.23
C ASP A 476 50.07 -31.33 70.99
N PRO A 477 51.14 -31.29 70.18
CA PRO A 477 51.17 -30.56 68.91
C PRO A 477 49.98 -30.85 67.98
N MET A 478 49.43 -32.07 67.97
CA MET A 478 48.27 -32.47 67.16
C MET A 478 46.99 -31.71 67.53
N ALA A 479 46.87 -31.19 68.75
CA ALA A 479 45.69 -30.43 69.18
C ALA A 479 45.51 -29.12 68.40
N LYS A 480 46.63 -28.49 67.99
CA LYS A 480 46.60 -27.29 67.13
C LYS A 480 46.17 -27.62 65.70
N ASP A 481 46.65 -28.74 65.15
CA ASP A 481 46.30 -29.17 63.79
C ASP A 481 44.82 -29.56 63.70
N LEU A 482 44.29 -30.32 64.68
CA LEU A 482 42.86 -30.67 64.75
C LEU A 482 41.96 -29.45 64.95
N ALA A 483 42.38 -28.48 65.75
CA ALA A 483 41.66 -27.21 65.90
C ALA A 483 41.59 -26.44 64.57
N LEU A 484 42.68 -26.42 63.81
CA LEU A 484 42.71 -25.76 62.50
C LEU A 484 41.80 -26.47 61.48
N ILE A 485 41.77 -27.82 61.46
CA ILE A 485 40.88 -28.59 60.58
C ILE A 485 39.41 -28.31 60.90
N ALA A 486 39.03 -28.35 62.19
CA ALA A 486 37.67 -28.04 62.63
C ALA A 486 37.27 -26.59 62.26
N GLU A 487 38.19 -25.63 62.42
CA GLU A 487 37.95 -24.23 62.03
C GLU A 487 37.74 -24.09 60.51
N GLN A 488 38.55 -24.76 59.69
CA GLN A 488 38.39 -24.70 58.23
C GLN A 488 37.11 -25.42 57.77
N ALA A 489 36.75 -26.54 58.38
CA ALA A 489 35.49 -27.23 58.07
C ALA A 489 34.27 -26.37 58.41
N GLU A 490 34.28 -25.71 59.58
CA GLU A 490 33.21 -24.79 59.98
C GLU A 490 33.15 -23.55 59.10
N ARG A 491 34.30 -23.05 58.64
CA ARG A 491 34.38 -21.97 57.66
C ARG A 491 33.77 -22.36 56.32
N CYS A 492 34.10 -23.53 55.78
CA CYS A 492 33.48 -24.06 54.57
C CYS A 492 31.97 -24.20 54.74
N LYS A 493 31.51 -24.69 55.90
CA LYS A 493 30.08 -24.83 56.22
C LYS A 493 29.37 -23.48 56.27
N LYS A 494 30.01 -22.42 56.80
CA LYS A 494 29.48 -21.05 56.75
C LYS A 494 29.38 -20.51 55.32
N ILE A 495 30.37 -20.76 54.47
CA ILE A 495 30.34 -20.35 53.05
C ILE A 495 29.18 -21.05 52.33
N VAL A 496 29.03 -22.37 52.52
CA VAL A 496 27.96 -23.17 51.95
C VAL A 496 26.59 -22.76 52.48
N GLY A 497 26.47 -22.47 53.79
CA GLY A 497 25.26 -21.95 54.40
C GLY A 497 24.84 -20.59 53.84
N GLY A 498 25.80 -19.71 53.51
CA GLY A 498 25.52 -18.46 52.81
C GLY A 498 24.92 -18.67 51.41
N LEU A 499 25.36 -19.71 50.69
CA LEU A 499 24.86 -20.07 49.36
C LEU A 499 23.42 -20.62 49.46
N LEU A 500 23.15 -21.41 50.50
CA LEU A 500 21.84 -22.00 50.79
C LEU A 500 20.83 -20.94 51.27
N ASN A 501 21.25 -19.95 52.05
CA ASN A 501 20.41 -18.81 52.45
C ASN A 501 20.00 -17.94 51.26
N PHE A 502 20.87 -17.79 50.26
CA PHE A 502 20.53 -17.12 49.01
C PHE A 502 19.45 -17.90 48.21
N ALA A 503 19.39 -19.22 48.35
CA ALA A 503 18.48 -20.09 47.61
C ALA A 503 17.15 -20.41 48.33
N ARG A 504 17.12 -20.42 49.68
CA ARG A 504 16.02 -21.02 50.47
C ARG A 504 14.93 -20.10 51.01
N LYS A 505 14.99 -18.78 50.81
CA LYS A 505 13.92 -17.89 51.31
C LYS A 505 13.31 -17.08 50.18
N SER A 506 12.28 -17.61 49.54
CA SER A 506 11.44 -16.89 48.56
C SER A 506 10.24 -16.17 49.19
N GLN A 507 10.00 -16.35 50.49
CA GLN A 507 8.92 -15.70 51.23
C GLN A 507 9.48 -14.69 52.23
N VAL A 508 8.92 -13.48 52.17
CA VAL A 508 9.27 -12.34 53.04
C VAL A 508 8.21 -12.26 54.14
N ASN A 509 8.61 -12.29 55.41
CA ASN A 509 7.68 -12.11 56.52
C ASN A 509 7.56 -10.62 56.87
N LEU A 510 6.61 -9.94 56.25
CA LEU A 510 6.47 -8.50 56.37
C LEU A 510 5.85 -8.10 57.71
N LEU A 511 6.61 -7.36 58.51
CA LEU A 511 6.21 -6.79 59.78
C LEU A 511 6.30 -5.26 59.71
N GLU A 512 5.31 -4.59 60.29
CA GLU A 512 5.32 -3.14 60.41
C GLU A 512 6.46 -2.72 61.34
N THR A 513 7.40 -1.94 60.82
CA THR A 513 8.65 -1.60 61.50
C THR A 513 8.93 -0.10 61.40
N ASN A 514 9.33 0.50 62.53
CA ASN A 514 9.85 1.87 62.56
C ASN A 514 11.27 1.87 61.97
N MET A 515 11.43 2.44 60.78
CA MET A 515 12.68 2.39 60.02
C MET A 515 13.79 3.23 60.66
N VAL A 516 13.46 4.27 61.42
CA VAL A 516 14.46 5.08 62.13
C VAL A 516 15.07 4.27 63.28
N GLU A 517 14.23 3.63 64.10
CA GLU A 517 14.74 2.77 65.18
C GLU A 517 15.50 1.57 64.62
N PHE A 518 14.99 0.98 63.55
CA PHE A 518 15.60 -0.19 62.91
C PHE A 518 17.02 0.10 62.37
N CYS A 519 17.21 1.20 61.64
CA CYS A 519 18.53 1.60 61.15
C CYS A 519 19.48 2.01 62.30
N ARG A 520 18.95 2.51 63.42
CA ARG A 520 19.78 2.75 64.62
C ARG A 520 20.29 1.43 65.21
N HIS A 521 19.40 0.44 65.31
CA HIS A 521 19.77 -0.89 65.78
C HIS A 521 20.78 -1.62 64.86
N SER A 522 20.74 -1.40 63.54
CA SER A 522 21.74 -1.97 62.63
C SER A 522 23.14 -1.38 62.91
N LEU A 523 23.22 -0.06 63.08
CA LEU A 523 24.47 0.63 63.42
C LEU A 523 25.08 0.17 64.76
N ASP A 524 24.25 -0.06 65.78
CA ASP A 524 24.71 -0.60 67.08
C ASP A 524 25.31 -2.01 66.96
N SER A 525 24.89 -2.76 65.93
CA SER A 525 25.34 -4.13 65.68
C SER A 525 26.67 -4.21 64.92
N VAL A 526 27.18 -3.08 64.43
CA VAL A 526 28.45 -3.01 63.68
C VAL A 526 29.58 -2.59 64.62
N ILE A 527 30.68 -3.35 64.59
CA ILE A 527 31.88 -3.02 65.37
C ILE A 527 32.41 -1.67 64.90
N ASN A 528 32.37 -0.66 65.77
CA ASN A 528 32.84 0.69 65.50
C ASN A 528 34.32 0.85 65.88
N PRO A 529 35.27 0.90 64.91
CA PRO A 529 36.65 1.25 65.20
C PRO A 529 36.72 2.74 65.57
N ALA A 530 37.55 3.13 66.55
CA ALA A 530 37.66 4.53 66.99
C ALA A 530 38.04 5.53 65.88
N SER A 531 38.47 5.05 64.71
CA SER A 531 38.82 5.82 63.52
C SER A 531 37.64 6.18 62.60
N VAL A 532 36.44 5.62 62.78
CA VAL A 532 35.29 5.87 61.89
C VAL A 532 34.20 6.66 62.62
N GLN A 533 33.79 7.80 62.04
CA GLN A 533 32.67 8.59 62.57
C GLN A 533 31.35 8.12 61.94
N ILE A 534 30.40 7.69 62.77
CA ILE A 534 29.06 7.28 62.32
C ILE A 534 28.10 8.47 62.46
N LYS A 535 27.40 8.82 61.38
CA LYS A 535 26.35 9.85 61.34
C LYS A 535 25.04 9.23 60.87
N MET A 536 23.95 9.59 61.54
CA MET A 536 22.60 9.19 61.15
C MET A 536 21.76 10.43 60.92
N GLU A 537 21.14 10.51 59.74
CA GLU A 537 20.29 11.62 59.32
C GLU A 537 18.90 11.08 58.98
N ALA A 538 17.88 11.48 59.73
CA ALA A 538 16.50 11.04 59.47
C ALA A 538 15.66 12.24 59.05
N HIS A 539 15.20 12.22 57.80
CA HIS A 539 14.28 13.20 57.22
C HIS A 539 13.04 12.46 56.75
N VAL A 540 12.22 12.03 57.71
CA VAL A 540 11.00 11.25 57.45
C VAL A 540 9.77 11.87 58.12
N GLU A 541 8.66 11.95 57.38
CA GLU A 541 7.36 12.35 57.93
C GLU A 541 6.63 11.14 58.55
N ASN A 542 6.70 9.99 57.90
CA ASN A 542 6.18 8.71 58.41
C ASN A 542 7.29 7.65 58.41
N PRO A 543 7.77 7.21 59.59
CA PRO A 543 8.87 6.26 59.69
C PRO A 543 8.46 4.78 59.49
N MET A 544 7.18 4.47 59.29
CA MET A 544 6.68 3.09 59.26
C MET A 544 6.75 2.47 57.85
N ALA A 545 7.26 1.24 57.75
CA ALA A 545 7.18 0.40 56.55
C ALA A 545 7.03 -1.08 56.89
N MET A 546 6.42 -1.84 55.98
CA MET A 546 6.30 -3.29 56.05
C MET A 546 7.57 -3.94 55.51
N ILE A 547 8.38 -4.56 56.38
CA ILE A 547 9.63 -5.24 55.99
C ILE A 547 9.84 -6.55 56.76
N ASP A 548 10.64 -7.48 56.22
CA ASP A 548 11.17 -8.60 57.00
C ASP A 548 12.41 -8.14 57.77
N ARG A 549 12.26 -8.04 59.10
CA ARG A 549 13.28 -7.48 60.00
C ARG A 549 14.60 -8.26 59.92
N ASP A 550 14.56 -9.58 59.83
CA ASP A 550 15.77 -10.41 59.82
C ASP A 550 16.53 -10.24 58.50
N GLN A 551 15.81 -10.30 57.38
CA GLN A 551 16.40 -10.16 56.04
C GLN A 551 16.94 -8.74 55.82
N MET A 552 16.17 -7.71 56.20
CA MET A 552 16.63 -6.33 56.06
C MET A 552 17.76 -5.98 57.02
N MET A 553 17.83 -6.60 58.20
CA MET A 553 18.97 -6.42 59.11
C MET A 553 20.24 -6.96 58.47
N GLN A 554 20.13 -8.10 57.77
CA GLN A 554 21.22 -8.66 56.99
C GLN A 554 21.63 -7.76 55.81
N VAL A 555 20.69 -7.02 55.21
CA VAL A 555 21.01 -6.02 54.17
C VAL A 555 21.84 -4.88 54.75
N LEU A 556 21.35 -4.25 55.81
CA LEU A 556 21.98 -3.07 56.42
C LEU A 556 23.37 -3.42 56.95
N THR A 557 23.48 -4.44 57.79
CA THR A 557 24.75 -4.85 58.40
C THR A 557 25.81 -5.27 57.37
N ASN A 558 25.41 -5.86 56.24
CA ASN A 558 26.36 -6.17 55.16
C ASN A 558 26.88 -4.91 54.46
N LEU A 559 26.02 -3.93 54.19
CA LEU A 559 26.41 -2.67 53.57
C LEU A 559 27.25 -1.82 54.53
N GLU A 560 26.85 -1.70 55.79
CA GLU A 560 27.55 -0.96 56.83
C GLU A 560 28.93 -1.56 57.11
N ARG A 561 29.04 -2.89 57.25
CA ARG A 561 30.35 -3.55 57.40
C ARG A 561 31.25 -3.32 56.19
N ASN A 562 30.71 -3.43 54.97
CA ASN A 562 31.49 -3.17 53.77
C ASN A 562 31.96 -1.70 53.70
N ALA A 563 31.14 -0.76 54.17
CA ALA A 563 31.51 0.65 54.27
C ALA A 563 32.65 0.87 55.30
N VAL A 564 32.55 0.29 56.50
CA VAL A 564 33.60 0.38 57.54
C VAL A 564 34.92 -0.22 57.05
N GLU A 565 34.87 -1.39 56.40
CA GLU A 565 36.06 -2.04 55.85
C GLU A 565 36.72 -1.25 54.70
N ALA A 566 35.95 -0.41 53.98
CA ALA A 566 36.46 0.46 52.92
C ALA A 566 37.14 1.73 53.46
N MET A 567 37.16 1.95 54.79
CA MET A 567 37.74 3.11 55.45
C MET A 567 38.88 2.73 56.44
N PRO A 568 39.96 2.04 55.99
CA PRO A 568 41.01 1.55 56.89
C PRO A 568 41.79 2.68 57.62
N THR A 569 41.86 3.88 57.03
CA THR A 569 42.52 5.06 57.60
C THR A 569 41.58 5.96 58.41
N GLY A 570 40.32 5.52 58.61
CA GLY A 570 39.25 6.34 59.16
C GLY A 570 38.44 7.09 58.09
N GLY A 571 37.27 7.58 58.48
CA GLY A 571 36.31 8.21 57.56
C GLY A 571 34.95 8.46 58.21
N THR A 572 33.94 8.85 57.42
CA THR A 572 32.56 9.03 57.88
C THR A 572 31.62 8.05 57.20
N LEU A 573 30.87 7.27 57.99
CA LEU A 573 29.72 6.49 57.54
C LEU A 573 28.45 7.29 57.82
N THR A 574 27.73 7.68 56.78
CA THR A 574 26.44 8.37 56.89
C THR A 574 25.31 7.44 56.47
N VAL A 575 24.35 7.21 57.37
CA VAL A 575 23.08 6.53 57.05
C VAL A 575 21.98 7.58 57.04
N SER A 576 21.40 7.85 55.87
CA SER A 576 20.27 8.76 55.74
C SER A 576 18.97 8.03 55.39
N ILE A 577 17.88 8.48 55.98
CA ILE A 577 16.53 7.95 55.75
C ILE A 577 15.67 9.09 55.24
N GLU A 578 15.09 8.89 54.06
CA GLU A 578 14.12 9.78 53.42
C GLU A 578 12.84 9.00 53.17
N ASP A 579 11.70 9.67 53.13
CA ASP A 579 10.44 9.04 52.77
C ASP A 579 9.65 9.82 51.70
N THR A 580 8.68 9.13 51.14
CA THR A 580 7.66 9.66 50.23
C THR A 580 6.31 9.03 50.61
N GLU A 581 5.22 9.44 49.96
CA GLU A 581 3.91 8.82 50.20
C GLU A 581 3.93 7.30 49.98
N GLU A 582 4.65 6.81 48.97
CA GLU A 582 4.63 5.40 48.58
C GLU A 582 5.86 4.59 49.04
N ASP A 583 7.04 5.22 49.14
CA ASP A 583 8.32 4.54 49.39
C ASP A 583 9.09 5.10 50.60
N ILE A 584 9.88 4.23 51.24
CA ILE A 584 10.99 4.58 52.12
C ILE A 584 12.33 4.40 51.40
N LYS A 585 13.22 5.38 51.55
CA LYS A 585 14.55 5.41 50.95
C LYS A 585 15.63 5.40 52.03
N ILE A 586 16.52 4.42 51.96
CA ILE A 586 17.66 4.29 52.87
C ILE A 586 18.93 4.50 52.06
N THR A 587 19.76 5.45 52.46
CA THR A 587 21.03 5.74 51.81
C THR A 587 22.18 5.46 52.79
N ILE A 588 23.10 4.59 52.40
CA ILE A 588 24.32 4.30 53.14
C ILE A 588 25.49 4.85 52.33
N ALA A 589 26.19 5.84 52.88
CA ALA A 589 27.31 6.52 52.23
C ALA A 589 28.58 6.43 53.07
N ASP A 590 29.67 6.00 52.46
CA ASP A 590 31.01 6.01 53.04
C ASP A 590 31.93 7.01 52.33
N THR A 591 32.98 7.45 53.02
CA THR A 591 34.08 8.26 52.46
C THR A 591 35.34 7.42 52.26
N GLY A 592 35.18 6.14 51.91
CA GLY A 592 36.27 5.18 51.75
C GLY A 592 36.96 5.27 50.40
N THR A 593 37.63 4.18 50.03
CA THR A 593 38.42 4.10 48.78
C THR A 593 37.60 4.07 47.50
N GLY A 594 36.27 3.90 47.60
CA GLY A 594 35.39 3.73 46.44
C GLY A 594 35.59 2.40 45.68
N ILE A 595 34.84 2.23 44.60
CA ILE A 595 34.79 1.04 43.73
C ILE A 595 35.21 1.46 42.31
N ALA A 596 36.18 0.74 41.73
CA ALA A 596 36.64 1.01 40.36
C ALA A 596 35.53 0.81 39.31
N PRO A 597 35.45 1.65 38.25
CA PRO A 597 34.39 1.57 37.23
C PRO A 597 34.29 0.20 36.57
N GLU A 598 35.42 -0.46 36.33
CA GLU A 598 35.51 -1.81 35.72
C GLU A 598 34.82 -2.91 36.55
N ASN A 599 34.67 -2.67 37.86
CA ASN A 599 34.07 -3.61 38.80
C ASN A 599 32.58 -3.33 39.04
N MET A 600 32.06 -2.18 38.60
CA MET A 600 30.68 -1.75 38.91
C MET A 600 29.60 -2.70 38.40
N GLU A 601 29.80 -3.30 37.22
CA GLU A 601 28.86 -4.29 36.68
C GLU A 601 28.98 -5.66 37.38
N LYS A 602 30.11 -5.91 38.06
CA LYS A 602 30.44 -7.20 38.67
C LYS A 602 30.10 -7.28 40.15
N ILE A 603 29.85 -6.16 40.84
CA ILE A 603 29.67 -6.14 42.31
C ILE A 603 28.49 -6.98 42.82
N PHE A 604 27.45 -7.19 42.00
CA PHE A 604 26.30 -8.04 42.33
C PHE A 604 26.44 -9.46 41.77
N THR A 605 27.58 -9.79 41.16
CA THR A 605 27.87 -11.15 40.70
C THR A 605 28.32 -12.00 41.88
N PRO A 606 27.71 -13.18 42.11
CA PRO A 606 28.13 -14.10 43.17
C PRO A 606 29.62 -14.45 43.10
N PHE A 607 30.26 -14.57 44.27
CA PHE A 607 31.68 -14.90 44.44
C PHE A 607 32.67 -13.83 43.95
N PHE A 608 32.19 -12.73 43.36
CA PHE A 608 33.06 -11.60 43.03
C PHE A 608 33.47 -10.87 44.32
N THR A 609 34.77 -10.77 44.57
CA THR A 609 35.30 -9.98 45.68
C THR A 609 36.65 -9.36 45.30
N THR A 610 36.88 -8.12 45.75
CA THR A 610 38.17 -7.42 45.64
C THR A 610 39.05 -7.64 46.87
N LYS A 611 38.59 -8.42 47.87
CA LYS A 611 39.32 -8.69 49.12
C LYS A 611 40.34 -9.82 48.92
N ALA A 612 41.42 -9.80 49.71
CA ALA A 612 42.43 -10.84 49.71
C ALA A 612 41.83 -12.24 49.96
N ILE A 613 42.48 -13.27 49.41
CA ILE A 613 42.01 -14.67 49.48
C ILE A 613 41.67 -15.03 50.93
N GLY A 614 40.40 -15.37 51.16
CA GLY A 614 39.89 -15.77 52.46
C GLY A 614 39.30 -14.66 53.35
N LYS A 615 39.42 -13.37 53.01
CA LYS A 615 38.81 -12.26 53.77
C LYS A 615 37.40 -11.87 53.28
N GLY A 616 36.94 -12.41 52.15
CA GLY A 616 35.62 -12.13 51.61
C GLY A 616 35.05 -13.31 50.84
N THR A 617 33.76 -13.60 51.03
CA THR A 617 33.06 -14.68 50.31
C THR A 617 32.48 -14.24 48.96
N GLY A 618 32.47 -12.93 48.69
CA GLY A 618 31.85 -12.37 47.48
C GLY A 618 30.33 -12.55 47.40
N MET A 619 29.66 -12.92 48.50
CA MET A 619 28.20 -13.19 48.50
C MET A 619 27.35 -12.11 49.17
N GLY A 620 27.96 -11.15 49.87
CA GLY A 620 27.21 -10.12 50.62
C GLY A 620 26.37 -9.21 49.72
N LEU A 621 26.96 -8.62 48.69
CA LEU A 621 26.24 -7.71 47.78
C LEU A 621 25.20 -8.39 46.88
N PRO A 622 25.47 -9.59 46.29
CA PRO A 622 24.43 -10.37 45.62
C PRO A 622 23.22 -10.69 46.52
N LEU A 623 23.47 -11.02 47.79
CA LEU A 623 22.42 -11.26 48.77
C LEU A 623 21.60 -10.00 49.06
N VAL A 624 22.27 -8.85 49.23
CA VAL A 624 21.62 -7.55 49.38
C VAL A 624 20.69 -7.27 48.19
N TYR A 625 21.17 -7.49 46.96
CA TYR A 625 20.36 -7.32 45.75
C TYR A 625 19.13 -8.24 45.75
N GLY A 626 19.30 -9.51 46.10
CA GLY A 626 18.22 -10.49 46.19
C GLY A 626 17.15 -10.09 47.20
N ILE A 627 17.55 -9.75 48.44
CA ILE A 627 16.62 -9.36 49.51
C ILE A 627 15.83 -8.12 49.14
N VAL A 628 16.50 -7.07 48.62
CA VAL A 628 15.83 -5.84 48.19
C VAL A 628 14.80 -6.12 47.08
N LYS A 629 15.13 -7.01 46.13
CA LYS A 629 14.19 -7.41 45.06
C LYS A 629 13.01 -8.22 45.57
N MET A 630 13.19 -9.09 46.55
CA MET A 630 12.09 -9.83 47.19
C MET A 630 11.11 -8.91 47.92
N HIS A 631 11.59 -7.77 48.43
CA HIS A 631 10.76 -6.70 49.01
C HIS A 631 10.16 -5.76 47.95
N LYS A 632 10.17 -6.14 46.66
CA LYS A 632 9.75 -5.32 45.51
C LYS A 632 10.50 -3.97 45.41
N GLY A 633 11.68 -3.88 46.03
CA GLY A 633 12.48 -2.67 46.10
C GLY A 633 13.49 -2.49 44.96
N GLN A 634 14.19 -1.38 45.00
CA GLN A 634 15.30 -1.05 44.10
C GLN A 634 16.55 -0.69 44.90
N ILE A 635 17.72 -1.12 44.42
CA ILE A 635 19.02 -0.70 44.93
C ILE A 635 19.81 -0.02 43.80
N LYS A 636 20.34 1.16 44.08
CA LYS A 636 21.23 1.92 43.19
C LYS A 636 22.54 2.17 43.91
N VAL A 637 23.63 2.18 43.16
CA VAL A 637 24.98 2.40 43.68
C VAL A 637 25.66 3.51 42.87
N LYS A 638 26.34 4.41 43.57
CA LYS A 638 27.25 5.39 42.99
C LYS A 638 28.55 5.32 43.77
N SER A 639 29.68 5.24 43.09
CA SER A 639 30.99 5.18 43.74
C SER A 639 32.00 5.99 42.95
N VAL A 640 32.93 6.63 43.65
CA VAL A 640 34.07 7.36 43.08
C VAL A 640 35.33 6.80 43.72
N ASN A 641 36.21 6.22 42.91
CA ASN A 641 37.48 5.64 43.35
C ASN A 641 38.72 6.48 42.98
N ASP A 642 38.54 7.52 42.17
CA ASP A 642 39.61 8.40 41.72
C ASP A 642 39.55 9.74 42.47
N PRO A 643 40.55 10.06 43.31
CA PRO A 643 40.64 11.35 44.02
C PRO A 643 40.66 12.56 43.09
N ALA A 644 41.02 12.41 41.81
CA ALA A 644 41.03 13.51 40.84
C ALA A 644 39.61 13.91 40.37
N LEU A 645 38.61 13.02 40.54
CA LEU A 645 37.23 13.25 40.10
C LEU A 645 36.31 13.74 41.24
N GLY A 646 36.80 13.83 42.47
CA GLY A 646 36.06 14.29 43.65
C GLY A 646 36.39 13.48 44.91
N PRO A 647 35.64 13.70 46.02
CA PRO A 647 35.82 12.92 47.24
C PRO A 647 35.49 11.44 46.98
N THR A 648 36.43 10.56 47.32
CA THR A 648 36.27 9.12 47.16
C THR A 648 35.26 8.55 48.15
N GLY A 649 34.54 7.52 47.73
CA GLY A 649 33.54 6.87 48.58
C GLY A 649 32.45 6.17 47.77
N THR A 650 31.63 5.38 48.47
CA THR A 650 30.49 4.67 47.88
C THR A 650 29.17 5.08 48.53
N ARG A 651 28.12 5.17 47.71
CA ARG A 651 26.75 5.43 48.15
C ARG A 651 25.82 4.37 47.60
N PHE A 652 25.23 3.58 48.50
CA PHE A 652 24.12 2.68 48.19
C PHE A 652 22.80 3.34 48.57
N LYS A 653 21.87 3.45 47.62
CA LYS A 653 20.51 3.94 47.83
C LYS A 653 19.52 2.80 47.62
N ILE A 654 18.84 2.40 48.68
CA ILE A 654 17.78 1.40 48.70
C ILE A 654 16.44 2.14 48.70
N THR A 655 15.49 1.70 47.90
CA THR A 655 14.11 2.21 47.86
C THR A 655 13.16 1.03 48.04
N LEU A 656 12.30 1.10 49.05
CA LEU A 656 11.36 0.05 49.44
C LEU A 656 9.93 0.63 49.46
N PRO A 657 8.94 -0.07 48.87
CA PRO A 657 7.55 0.33 48.98
C PRO A 657 7.05 0.16 50.43
N ARG A 658 6.27 1.11 50.95
CA ARG A 658 5.73 1.06 52.33
C ARG A 658 4.80 -0.12 52.55
N GLN A 659 3.99 -0.42 51.54
CA GLN A 659 3.13 -1.60 51.48
C GLN A 659 3.42 -2.32 50.16
N PRO A 660 3.58 -3.64 50.15
CA PRO A 660 3.62 -4.37 48.89
C PRO A 660 2.27 -4.17 48.18
N GLN A 661 2.24 -3.44 47.07
CA GLN A 661 1.06 -3.45 46.19
C GLN A 661 0.73 -4.91 45.84
N LYS A 662 -0.53 -5.30 46.01
CA LYS A 662 -1.02 -6.67 45.81
C LYS A 662 -0.60 -7.24 44.47
#